data_AF-A0A182DWJ4-F1
#
_entry.id   AF-A0A182DWJ4-F1
#
_cell.length_a   1.000
_cell.length_b   1.000
_cell.length_c   1.000
_cell.angle_alpha   90.00
_cell.angle_beta   90.00
_cell.angle_gamma   90.00
#
_symmetry.space_group_name_H-M   'P 1'
#
loop_
_entity.id
_entity.type
_entity.pdbx_description
1 polymer ?
#
loop_
_entity_poly.entity_id
_entity_poly.type
_entity_poly.pdbx_seq_one_letter_code
_entity_poly.pdbx_strand_id
1 'polypeptide(L)'
;MVLINGSRAELSSLLLSTVRLMFSGVNLRRGRFPKTDRKDGENKKCARWRSVGIDLMILDFGDINHCADVAAFDFDGTVVVTKSGKTFPENEYDWKFFCDSVPQTLTEIVGRNFKVVIFTNQRSIQTGSQNRDAFCRKMEKVCQQINLPIQVFVSLGTLRYRKPYIGMWNYFENHGNGGISINRQLSFYVGDAAGRIQTNIRGKKDHSAADRLFALNFGIKFFTPEQYFLKQMEVEDYTLPSFSPSSLLDEKISLFEPENTPIPGDGLEVLIFVGYPGCGKSSLARKLATEHGYGIVSRDTLKTWQKCVENAKIFLKREQSIIVDNTNVDRESRKRYINLAKSFEATLRCFLFNCTLEQAAHNCKYRVIVDTDEKHIEIGRMVLNGYKKNVRRYVGFAHLAHKLYIRNLRDGLALRQCTGSIGARNSEWAGFGTGLEEQVRRMSSCVDDERQDSGGIWIRKYAIAKKKDTAIKYVSLIILVIQNASQVLVMRYVRTRPREMFLSTVAIFFAEVVKLIICILFLVIQEKSLIRCLKVMFKDIIKQPIDTLKVCVPAVIYVIQNNLLYIAVSNLPAATYMVTYQLKILTSALFTVTILRRRLSLLQWLALVLLFGGIALVQLDDQRANMKVMEENITSIRDDSSRTAKSEIHIVKQNPINGFAAVLVACILSGFSGIYLEKILKGSDVSVWIRNVQLAIISLPVALVNVFIQDSKKVLELGMLVGFDIVVWCLIFLSSIGGITVAIVIKYADNILKAFAASIAIIIACIASAVLFQFRPAVLFLVGTVCVIGAIFMYSIFPYKKKYQQTPTEPPHVIQQKEEMAVI
;
A
#
# COMPACT_ATOMS: atom_id res chain seq x y z
N MET A 1 -34.37 -8.08 44.72
CA MET A 1 -33.52 -8.82 43.75
C MET A 1 -34.33 -9.49 42.61
N VAL A 2 -35.56 -9.05 42.29
CA VAL A 2 -36.38 -9.60 41.18
C VAL A 2 -36.78 -8.54 40.12
N LEU A 3 -36.58 -7.24 40.38
CA LEU A 3 -36.87 -6.16 39.41
C LEU A 3 -35.65 -5.69 38.58
N ILE A 4 -34.49 -6.36 38.68
CA ILE A 4 -33.21 -5.91 38.07
C ILE A 4 -32.84 -6.71 36.80
N ASN A 5 -33.52 -7.84 36.51
CA ASN A 5 -33.16 -8.71 35.39
C ASN A 5 -33.79 -8.30 34.04
N GLY A 6 -34.90 -7.54 34.03
CA GLY A 6 -35.54 -7.10 32.79
C GLY A 6 -34.72 -6.06 32.01
N SER A 7 -34.18 -5.05 32.70
CA SER A 7 -33.46 -3.94 32.07
C SER A 7 -32.06 -4.31 31.53
N ARG A 8 -31.39 -5.32 32.12
CA ARG A 8 -30.09 -5.81 31.63
C ARG A 8 -30.19 -6.56 30.30
N ALA A 9 -31.27 -7.33 30.10
CA ALA A 9 -31.50 -8.05 28.85
C ALA A 9 -31.82 -7.07 27.71
N GLU A 10 -32.64 -6.05 27.96
CA GLU A 10 -33.00 -5.05 26.96
C GLU A 10 -31.82 -4.16 26.57
N LEU A 11 -31.03 -3.66 27.52
CA LEU A 11 -29.81 -2.85 27.24
C LEU A 11 -28.73 -3.66 26.52
N SER A 12 -28.52 -4.93 26.89
CA SER A 12 -27.59 -5.80 26.19
C SER A 12 -28.07 -6.10 24.77
N SER A 13 -29.39 -6.29 24.57
CA SER A 13 -29.99 -6.50 23.24
C SER A 13 -29.94 -5.24 22.37
N LEU A 14 -30.10 -4.05 22.96
CA LEU A 14 -30.05 -2.76 22.27
C LEU A 14 -28.61 -2.42 21.86
N LEU A 15 -27.63 -2.71 22.71
CA LEU A 15 -26.20 -2.61 22.37
C LEU A 15 -25.79 -3.65 21.34
N LEU A 16 -26.24 -4.90 21.45
CA LEU A 16 -26.00 -5.95 20.44
C LEU A 16 -26.69 -5.67 19.10
N SER A 17 -27.88 -5.05 19.10
CA SER A 17 -28.59 -4.64 17.89
C SER A 17 -27.94 -3.42 17.25
N THR A 18 -27.45 -2.46 18.05
CA THR A 18 -26.65 -1.31 17.57
C THR A 18 -25.29 -1.77 17.02
N VAL A 19 -24.66 -2.77 17.65
CA VAL A 19 -23.44 -3.43 17.17
C VAL A 19 -23.73 -4.23 15.88
N ARG A 20 -24.85 -4.96 15.79
CA ARG A 20 -25.31 -5.61 14.54
C ARG A 20 -25.60 -4.59 13.44
N LEU A 21 -26.20 -3.45 13.75
CA LEU A 21 -26.43 -2.35 12.82
C LEU A 21 -25.11 -1.75 12.32
N MET A 22 -24.13 -1.52 13.22
CA MET A 22 -22.79 -1.08 12.85
C MET A 22 -22.00 -2.11 12.02
N PHE A 23 -22.13 -3.41 12.30
CA PHE A 23 -21.52 -4.48 11.49
C PHE A 23 -22.28 -4.74 10.17
N SER A 24 -23.57 -4.43 10.09
CA SER A 24 -24.36 -4.51 8.85
C SER A 24 -24.00 -3.40 7.86
N GLY A 25 -23.61 -2.22 8.37
CA GLY A 25 -23.13 -1.07 7.60
C GLY A 25 -21.69 -1.16 7.07
N VAL A 26 -20.90 -2.14 7.54
CA VAL A 26 -19.53 -2.39 7.06
C VAL A 26 -19.40 -3.82 6.54
N ASN A 27 -20.34 -4.21 5.68
CA ASN A 27 -19.91 -5.04 4.56
C ASN A 27 -19.02 -4.16 3.69
N LEU A 28 -17.71 -4.42 3.69
CA LEU A 28 -16.90 -4.18 2.50
C LEU A 28 -17.78 -4.62 1.33
N ARG A 29 -18.12 -3.70 0.42
CA ARG A 29 -18.79 -4.01 -0.84
C ARG A 29 -17.90 -4.98 -1.62
N ARG A 30 -17.95 -6.28 -1.28
CA ARG A 30 -18.10 -7.32 -2.28
C ARG A 30 -19.39 -6.90 -2.99
N GLY A 31 -19.26 -6.27 -4.15
CA GLY A 31 -20.41 -6.00 -4.98
C GLY A 31 -21.16 -7.31 -5.12
N ARG A 32 -22.33 -7.41 -4.48
CA ARG A 32 -23.30 -8.44 -4.81
C ARG A 32 -23.57 -8.23 -6.29
N PHE A 33 -23.19 -9.23 -7.09
CA PHE A 33 -23.61 -9.30 -8.47
C PHE A 33 -25.14 -9.23 -8.50
N PRO A 34 -25.73 -8.44 -9.41
CA PRO A 34 -27.17 -8.51 -9.61
C PRO A 34 -27.50 -9.98 -9.91
N LYS A 35 -28.47 -10.53 -9.19
CA LYS A 35 -29.09 -11.79 -9.56
C LYS A 35 -29.54 -11.66 -11.02
N THR A 36 -29.13 -12.64 -11.82
CA THR A 36 -29.79 -12.96 -13.08
C THR A 36 -31.29 -13.12 -12.82
N ASP A 37 -32.09 -12.72 -13.79
CA ASP A 37 -33.56 -12.71 -13.81
C ASP A 37 -34.23 -11.44 -13.28
N ARG A 38 -34.14 -10.36 -14.08
CA ARG A 38 -35.28 -9.45 -14.22
C ARG A 38 -36.12 -9.90 -15.40
N LYS A 39 -37.28 -10.49 -15.11
CA LYS A 39 -38.40 -10.56 -16.05
C LYS A 39 -39.10 -9.21 -16.01
N ASP A 40 -38.66 -8.28 -16.86
CA ASP A 40 -39.44 -7.10 -17.22
C ASP A 40 -39.95 -7.30 -18.65
N GLY A 41 -41.27 -7.20 -18.81
CA GLY A 41 -42.01 -7.57 -20.02
C GLY A 41 -41.65 -6.77 -21.28
N GLU A 42 -41.74 -7.51 -22.39
CA GLU A 42 -42.02 -7.12 -23.78
C GLU A 42 -41.08 -6.13 -24.51
N ASN A 43 -40.40 -6.67 -25.54
CA ASN A 43 -39.73 -6.02 -26.67
C ASN A 43 -38.37 -5.30 -26.50
N LYS A 44 -37.41 -5.84 -25.74
CA LYS A 44 -35.99 -5.41 -25.83
C LYS A 44 -35.06 -6.57 -26.22
N LYS A 45 -34.30 -6.39 -27.32
CA LYS A 45 -33.13 -7.23 -27.65
C LYS A 45 -32.30 -7.45 -26.38
N CYS A 46 -32.04 -8.71 -26.05
CA CYS A 46 -31.49 -9.13 -24.76
C CYS A 46 -30.04 -8.62 -24.59
N ALA A 47 -29.81 -7.73 -23.62
CA ALA A 47 -28.47 -7.31 -23.22
C ALA A 47 -27.93 -8.25 -22.14
N ARG A 48 -26.79 -8.90 -22.37
CA ARG A 48 -26.18 -9.86 -21.44
C ARG A 48 -24.79 -9.42 -21.01
N TRP A 49 -24.64 -9.05 -19.75
CA TRP A 49 -23.34 -8.72 -19.16
C TRP A 49 -22.67 -9.93 -18.53
N ARG A 50 -21.37 -10.06 -18.75
CA ARG A 50 -20.49 -11.08 -18.16
C ARG A 50 -19.22 -10.42 -17.62
N SER A 51 -18.58 -11.04 -16.64
CA SER A 51 -17.31 -10.56 -16.07
C SER A 51 -16.29 -11.69 -16.05
N VAL A 52 -15.06 -11.40 -16.47
CA VAL A 52 -13.94 -12.34 -16.49
C VAL A 52 -12.93 -11.87 -15.44
N GLY A 53 -12.95 -12.53 -14.29
CA GLY A 53 -12.20 -12.10 -13.12
C GLY A 53 -12.65 -10.71 -12.64
N ILE A 54 -11.69 -9.92 -12.15
CA ILE A 54 -11.93 -8.56 -11.64
C ILE A 54 -11.62 -7.46 -12.66
N ASP A 55 -11.16 -7.84 -13.85
CA ASP A 55 -10.43 -6.93 -14.75
C ASP A 55 -11.07 -6.70 -16.11
N LEU A 56 -12.00 -7.57 -16.53
CA LEU A 56 -12.65 -7.51 -17.84
C LEU A 56 -14.16 -7.69 -17.69
N MET A 57 -14.92 -6.79 -18.30
CA MET A 57 -16.38 -6.92 -18.48
C MET A 57 -16.71 -7.10 -19.95
N ILE A 58 -17.74 -7.88 -20.23
CA ILE A 58 -18.21 -8.20 -21.57
C ILE A 58 -19.70 -7.93 -21.64
N LEU A 59 -20.16 -7.25 -22.69
CA LEU A 59 -21.57 -7.12 -23.03
C LEU A 59 -21.81 -7.82 -24.38
N ASP A 60 -22.78 -8.71 -24.40
CA ASP A 60 -23.38 -9.23 -25.62
C ASP A 60 -24.74 -8.57 -25.79
N PHE A 61 -24.86 -7.70 -26.79
CA PHE A 61 -26.11 -7.01 -27.09
C PHE A 61 -26.75 -7.61 -28.34
N GLY A 62 -27.96 -8.16 -28.21
CA GLY A 62 -28.64 -8.87 -29.30
C GLY A 62 -28.07 -10.27 -29.57
N ASP A 63 -28.45 -10.84 -30.71
CA ASP A 63 -28.03 -12.19 -31.09
C ASP A 63 -26.66 -12.15 -31.78
N ILE A 64 -25.62 -12.43 -31.00
CA ILE A 64 -24.23 -12.35 -31.46
C ILE A 64 -23.92 -13.51 -32.40
N ASN A 65 -23.63 -13.18 -33.65
CA ASN A 65 -23.08 -14.10 -34.63
C ASN A 65 -21.55 -14.21 -34.50
N HIS A 66 -21.01 -15.33 -34.96
CA HIS A 66 -19.57 -15.57 -35.08
C HIS A 66 -19.19 -15.43 -36.56
N CYS A 67 -18.19 -14.60 -36.86
CA CYS A 67 -17.76 -14.31 -38.23
C CYS A 67 -16.23 -14.30 -38.32
N ALA A 68 -15.69 -14.62 -39.50
CA ALA A 68 -14.26 -14.49 -39.77
C ALA A 68 -13.84 -13.02 -39.94
N ASP A 69 -14.70 -12.19 -40.53
CA ASP A 69 -14.44 -10.78 -40.76
C ASP A 69 -14.94 -9.92 -39.60
N VAL A 70 -14.04 -9.13 -39.00
CA VAL A 70 -14.30 -8.37 -37.77
C VAL A 70 -14.06 -6.89 -37.99
N ALA A 71 -15.08 -6.10 -37.66
CA ALA A 71 -15.00 -4.64 -37.60
C ALA A 71 -14.93 -4.23 -36.13
N ALA A 72 -13.72 -3.87 -35.68
CA ALA A 72 -13.45 -3.53 -34.29
C ALA A 72 -13.37 -2.02 -34.08
N PHE A 73 -13.87 -1.53 -32.96
CA PHE A 73 -13.95 -0.10 -32.66
C PHE A 73 -13.51 0.21 -31.22
N ASP A 74 -12.87 1.35 -31.00
CA ASP A 74 -12.89 2.00 -29.70
C ASP A 74 -14.27 2.62 -29.41
N PHE A 75 -14.53 3.02 -28.17
CA PHE A 75 -15.81 3.60 -27.76
C PHE A 75 -15.76 5.14 -27.62
N ASP A 76 -15.01 5.67 -26.66
CA ASP A 76 -15.02 7.08 -26.29
C ASP A 76 -14.05 7.87 -27.19
N GLY A 77 -14.57 8.81 -27.98
CA GLY A 77 -13.80 9.51 -29.02
C GLY A 77 -13.95 8.89 -30.41
N THR A 78 -14.51 7.68 -30.50
CA THR A 78 -14.64 6.91 -31.74
C THR A 78 -16.08 6.67 -32.15
N VAL A 79 -16.86 5.93 -31.34
CA VAL A 79 -18.29 5.69 -31.59
C VAL A 79 -19.11 6.83 -30.99
N VAL A 80 -18.74 7.28 -29.80
CA VAL A 80 -19.41 8.37 -29.08
C VAL A 80 -18.44 9.46 -28.66
N VAL A 81 -18.92 10.69 -28.61
CA VAL A 81 -18.23 11.84 -28.01
C VAL A 81 -19.11 12.48 -26.93
N THR A 82 -18.55 13.31 -26.07
CA THR A 82 -19.35 14.03 -25.06
C THR A 82 -20.26 15.06 -25.73
N LYS A 83 -21.50 15.16 -25.25
CA LYS A 83 -22.45 16.17 -25.74
C LYS A 83 -22.05 17.56 -25.23
N SER A 84 -21.48 17.62 -24.04
CA SER A 84 -20.96 18.84 -23.39
C SER A 84 -19.69 19.42 -24.04
N GLY A 85 -18.99 18.64 -24.88
CA GLY A 85 -17.67 19.03 -25.44
C GLY A 85 -16.51 18.95 -24.44
N LYS A 86 -16.76 18.50 -23.20
CA LYS A 86 -15.71 18.27 -22.20
C LYS A 86 -14.96 16.97 -22.49
N THR A 87 -13.70 16.88 -22.07
CA THR A 87 -12.88 15.67 -22.27
C THR A 87 -13.42 14.43 -21.54
N PHE A 88 -14.15 14.62 -20.42
CA PHE A 88 -14.78 13.54 -19.67
C PHE A 88 -16.29 13.79 -19.55
N PRO A 89 -17.13 12.75 -19.64
CA PRO A 89 -18.58 12.88 -19.54
C PRO A 89 -19.00 13.30 -18.13
N GLU A 90 -19.95 14.22 -18.02
CA GLU A 90 -20.47 14.68 -16.72
C GLU A 90 -21.40 13.66 -16.06
N ASN A 91 -22.17 12.93 -16.87
CA ASN A 91 -23.13 11.92 -16.42
C ASN A 91 -23.39 10.86 -17.52
N GLU A 92 -24.26 9.89 -17.25
CA GLU A 92 -24.58 8.78 -18.18
C GLU A 92 -25.34 9.21 -19.45
N TYR A 93 -25.85 10.44 -19.50
CA TYR A 93 -26.57 11.03 -20.63
C TYR A 93 -25.68 11.98 -21.46
N ASP A 94 -24.48 12.31 -20.97
CA ASP A 94 -23.54 13.21 -21.65
C ASP A 94 -22.76 12.49 -22.75
N TRP A 95 -23.48 12.09 -23.80
CA TRP A 95 -22.90 11.53 -25.00
C TRP A 95 -23.76 11.83 -26.22
N LYS A 96 -23.12 11.84 -27.39
CA LYS A 96 -23.73 11.82 -28.72
C LYS A 96 -22.87 10.94 -29.63
N PHE A 97 -23.41 10.47 -30.75
CA PHE A 97 -22.59 9.79 -31.75
C PHE A 97 -21.47 10.72 -32.25
N PHE A 98 -20.33 10.14 -32.60
CA PHE A 98 -19.19 10.89 -33.15
C PHE A 98 -19.61 11.73 -34.37
N CYS A 99 -20.42 11.15 -35.26
CA CYS A 99 -21.15 11.85 -36.32
C CYS A 99 -22.47 11.11 -36.63
N ASP A 100 -23.37 11.76 -37.37
CA ASP A 100 -24.71 11.22 -37.63
C ASP A 100 -24.69 9.93 -38.47
N SER A 101 -23.62 9.71 -39.24
CA SER A 101 -23.46 8.52 -40.09
C SER A 101 -23.01 7.26 -39.34
N VAL A 102 -22.66 7.33 -38.04
CA VAL A 102 -22.14 6.18 -37.27
C VAL A 102 -23.12 4.98 -37.28
N PRO A 103 -24.41 5.12 -36.91
CA PRO A 103 -25.34 3.97 -36.91
C PRO A 103 -25.56 3.38 -38.31
N GLN A 104 -25.65 4.24 -39.33
CA GLN A 104 -25.81 3.81 -40.73
C GLN A 104 -24.60 3.02 -41.21
N THR A 105 -23.39 3.52 -40.94
CA THR A 105 -22.13 2.84 -41.31
C THR A 105 -22.02 1.48 -40.63
N LEU A 106 -22.36 1.38 -39.33
CA LEU A 106 -22.35 0.09 -38.62
C LEU A 106 -23.38 -0.89 -39.20
N THR A 107 -24.53 -0.41 -39.68
CA THR A 107 -25.56 -1.23 -40.34
C THR A 107 -25.04 -1.80 -41.66
N GLU A 108 -24.37 -0.97 -42.48
CA GLU A 108 -23.74 -1.43 -43.73
C GLU A 108 -22.66 -2.49 -43.50
N ILE A 109 -21.88 -2.35 -42.43
CA ILE A 109 -20.83 -3.31 -42.04
C ILE A 109 -21.44 -4.67 -41.72
N VAL A 110 -22.50 -4.70 -40.90
CA VAL A 110 -23.23 -5.94 -40.59
C VAL A 110 -23.86 -6.53 -41.85
N GLY A 111 -24.38 -5.70 -42.76
CA GLY A 111 -24.88 -6.12 -44.08
C GLY A 111 -23.81 -6.78 -44.98
N ARG A 112 -22.54 -6.43 -44.79
CA ARG A 112 -21.37 -7.08 -45.43
C ARG A 112 -20.86 -8.29 -44.67
N ASN A 113 -21.62 -8.80 -43.70
CA ASN A 113 -21.32 -9.98 -42.89
C ASN A 113 -20.12 -9.82 -41.92
N PHE A 114 -19.77 -8.58 -41.56
CA PHE A 114 -18.76 -8.32 -40.54
C PHE A 114 -19.37 -8.40 -39.14
N LYS A 115 -18.63 -8.99 -38.20
CA LYS A 115 -18.96 -8.91 -36.78
C LYS A 115 -18.46 -7.59 -36.20
N VAL A 116 -19.37 -6.84 -35.56
CA VAL A 116 -19.03 -5.58 -34.88
C VAL A 116 -18.61 -5.84 -33.44
N VAL A 117 -17.42 -5.39 -33.08
CA VAL A 117 -16.85 -5.56 -31.73
C VAL A 117 -16.32 -4.23 -31.21
N ILE A 118 -16.56 -3.91 -29.94
CA ILE A 118 -16.04 -2.71 -29.28
C ILE A 118 -15.02 -3.10 -28.21
N PHE A 119 -13.85 -2.45 -28.21
CA PHE A 119 -12.82 -2.62 -27.19
C PHE A 119 -12.54 -1.28 -26.51
N THR A 120 -12.79 -1.17 -25.20
CA THR A 120 -12.69 0.11 -24.48
C THR A 120 -11.90 0.01 -23.17
N ASN A 121 -11.12 1.06 -22.87
CA ASN A 121 -10.28 1.17 -21.67
C ASN A 121 -10.98 2.01 -20.59
N GLN A 122 -11.54 1.39 -19.55
CA GLN A 122 -12.34 2.06 -18.50
C GLN A 122 -11.73 1.96 -17.09
N ARG A 123 -10.49 2.42 -16.95
CA ARG A 123 -9.75 2.40 -15.66
C ARG A 123 -10.48 3.17 -14.54
N SER A 124 -11.22 4.20 -14.92
CA SER A 124 -12.04 5.05 -14.04
C SER A 124 -13.04 4.26 -13.18
N ILE A 125 -13.52 3.13 -13.69
CA ILE A 125 -14.47 2.26 -12.97
C ILE A 125 -13.78 1.58 -11.78
N GLN A 126 -12.57 1.03 -11.97
CA GLN A 126 -11.82 0.39 -10.88
C GLN A 126 -11.29 1.40 -9.87
N THR A 127 -10.92 2.62 -10.30
CA THR A 127 -10.49 3.68 -9.37
C THR A 127 -11.65 4.32 -8.59
N GLY A 128 -12.90 3.97 -8.91
CA GLY A 128 -14.11 4.49 -8.28
C GLY A 128 -14.48 5.92 -8.69
N SER A 129 -13.82 6.48 -9.70
CA SER A 129 -14.11 7.83 -10.22
C SER A 129 -15.29 7.84 -11.20
N GLN A 130 -15.66 6.69 -11.75
CA GLN A 130 -16.84 6.51 -12.59
C GLN A 130 -17.70 5.37 -12.02
N ASN A 131 -19.01 5.58 -12.00
CA ASN A 131 -19.95 4.57 -11.52
C ASN A 131 -20.12 3.46 -12.58
N ARG A 132 -19.86 2.20 -12.18
CA ARG A 132 -19.97 1.01 -13.03
C ARG A 132 -21.36 0.87 -13.66
N ASP A 133 -22.42 1.01 -12.86
CA ASP A 133 -23.79 0.78 -13.32
C ASP A 133 -24.25 1.89 -14.28
N ALA A 134 -23.80 3.12 -14.04
CA ALA A 134 -24.04 4.25 -14.93
C ALA A 134 -23.36 4.04 -16.30
N PHE A 135 -22.13 3.51 -16.30
CA PHE A 135 -21.45 3.14 -17.54
C PHE A 135 -22.19 2.01 -18.28
N CYS A 136 -22.66 0.97 -17.57
CA CYS A 136 -23.41 -0.12 -18.20
C CYS A 136 -24.69 0.39 -18.87
N ARG A 137 -25.45 1.26 -18.18
CA ARG A 137 -26.64 1.91 -18.76
C ARG A 137 -26.33 2.79 -19.96
N LYS A 138 -25.22 3.55 -19.92
CA LYS A 138 -24.75 4.32 -21.10
C LYS A 138 -24.51 3.38 -22.28
N MET A 139 -23.75 2.31 -22.06
CA MET A 139 -23.40 1.35 -23.12
C MET A 139 -24.63 0.67 -23.73
N GLU A 140 -25.57 0.21 -22.89
CA GLU A 140 -26.82 -0.39 -23.34
C GLU A 140 -27.67 0.58 -24.16
N LYS A 141 -27.79 1.85 -23.73
CA LYS A 141 -28.53 2.89 -24.48
C LYS A 141 -27.90 3.18 -25.83
N VAL A 142 -26.57 3.23 -25.92
CA VAL A 142 -25.86 3.41 -27.19
C VAL A 142 -26.14 2.22 -28.12
N CYS A 143 -26.01 0.99 -27.62
CA CYS A 143 -26.28 -0.20 -28.42
C CYS A 143 -27.76 -0.30 -28.86
N GLN A 144 -28.70 0.13 -28.01
CA GLN A 144 -30.13 0.23 -28.34
C GLN A 144 -30.38 1.22 -29.48
N GLN A 145 -29.71 2.38 -29.49
CA GLN A 145 -29.85 3.35 -30.58
C GLN A 145 -29.22 2.89 -31.89
N ILE A 146 -28.12 2.11 -31.83
CA ILE A 146 -27.53 1.50 -33.03
C ILE A 146 -28.41 0.35 -33.54
N ASN A 147 -29.07 -0.39 -32.64
CA ASN A 147 -30.01 -1.47 -32.93
C ASN A 147 -29.43 -2.65 -33.73
N LEU A 148 -28.15 -2.98 -33.53
CA LEU A 148 -27.45 -4.11 -34.17
C LEU A 148 -26.86 -5.07 -33.14
N PRO A 149 -26.56 -6.33 -33.49
CA PRO A 149 -25.77 -7.21 -32.65
C PRO A 149 -24.35 -6.68 -32.43
N ILE A 150 -23.98 -6.38 -31.18
CA ILE A 150 -22.67 -5.81 -30.84
C ILE A 150 -22.11 -6.52 -29.61
N GLN A 151 -20.84 -6.93 -29.70
CA GLN A 151 -20.08 -7.47 -28.57
C GLN A 151 -19.09 -6.42 -28.04
N VAL A 152 -19.13 -6.12 -26.75
CA VAL A 152 -18.29 -5.08 -26.14
C VAL A 152 -17.38 -5.68 -25.08
N PHE A 153 -16.09 -5.35 -25.13
CA PHE A 153 -15.06 -5.73 -24.17
C PHE A 153 -14.55 -4.48 -23.44
N VAL A 154 -14.63 -4.50 -22.11
CA VAL A 154 -14.37 -3.34 -21.25
C VAL A 154 -13.26 -3.69 -20.26
N SER A 155 -12.10 -3.08 -20.46
CA SER A 155 -10.94 -3.23 -19.59
C SER A 155 -11.05 -2.35 -18.34
N LEU A 156 -11.02 -2.94 -17.14
CA LEU A 156 -11.23 -2.22 -15.88
C LEU A 156 -9.94 -1.69 -15.23
N GLY A 157 -8.75 -2.17 -15.61
CA GLY A 157 -7.52 -1.50 -15.19
C GLY A 157 -6.22 -2.31 -15.10
N THR A 158 -6.23 -3.64 -15.25
CA THR A 158 -4.97 -4.40 -15.32
C THR A 158 -4.30 -4.30 -16.68
N LEU A 159 -2.96 -4.40 -16.68
CA LEU A 159 -2.17 -4.29 -17.90
C LEU A 159 -2.54 -5.36 -18.94
N ARG A 160 -2.91 -6.58 -18.52
CA ARG A 160 -3.22 -7.68 -19.45
C ARG A 160 -4.31 -7.32 -20.48
N TYR A 161 -5.42 -6.75 -20.04
CA TYR A 161 -6.56 -6.42 -20.89
C TYR A 161 -6.56 -4.95 -21.35
N ARG A 162 -5.56 -4.14 -21.04
CA ARG A 162 -5.57 -2.71 -21.36
C ARG A 162 -4.96 -2.48 -22.74
N LYS A 163 -5.62 -1.74 -23.64
CA LYS A 163 -4.97 -1.33 -24.90
C LYS A 163 -3.73 -0.47 -24.60
N PRO A 164 -2.57 -0.69 -25.25
CA PRO A 164 -2.35 -1.41 -26.51
C PRO A 164 -2.06 -2.92 -26.39
N TYR A 165 -2.13 -3.52 -25.20
CA TYR A 165 -1.89 -4.96 -25.04
C TYR A 165 -3.07 -5.78 -25.57
N ILE A 166 -2.77 -6.94 -26.14
CA ILE A 166 -3.72 -7.75 -26.92
C ILE A 166 -4.63 -8.66 -26.08
N GLY A 167 -4.68 -8.52 -24.76
CA GLY A 167 -5.41 -9.47 -23.92
C GLY A 167 -6.92 -9.52 -24.18
N MET A 168 -7.56 -8.38 -24.50
CA MET A 168 -8.99 -8.38 -24.87
C MET A 168 -9.21 -9.08 -26.22
N TRP A 169 -8.33 -8.83 -27.19
CA TRP A 169 -8.37 -9.47 -28.51
C TRP A 169 -8.17 -10.98 -28.41
N ASN A 170 -7.16 -11.43 -27.66
CA ASN A 170 -6.91 -12.86 -27.43
C ASN A 170 -8.09 -13.52 -26.73
N TYR A 171 -8.77 -12.83 -25.80
CA TYR A 171 -9.96 -13.38 -25.17
C TYR A 171 -11.11 -13.50 -26.18
N PHE A 172 -11.30 -12.48 -27.02
CA PHE A 172 -12.29 -12.47 -28.08
C PHE A 172 -12.06 -13.59 -29.11
N GLU A 173 -10.84 -13.77 -29.63
CA GLU A 173 -10.50 -14.86 -30.55
C GLU A 173 -10.80 -16.23 -29.93
N ASN A 174 -10.37 -16.47 -28.69
CA ASN A 174 -10.47 -17.79 -28.07
C ASN A 174 -11.87 -18.12 -27.51
N HIS A 175 -12.63 -17.12 -27.06
CA HIS A 175 -13.90 -17.36 -26.33
C HIS A 175 -15.09 -16.55 -26.84
N GLY A 176 -14.84 -15.44 -27.55
CA GLY A 176 -15.88 -14.53 -28.03
C GLY A 176 -16.36 -14.81 -29.46
N ASN A 177 -15.59 -15.59 -30.25
CA ASN A 177 -15.86 -15.83 -31.67
C ASN A 177 -16.17 -17.29 -32.05
N GLY A 178 -16.59 -18.12 -31.08
CA GLY A 178 -17.11 -19.47 -31.36
C GLY A 178 -16.10 -20.41 -32.04
N GLY A 179 -14.80 -20.16 -31.90
CA GLY A 179 -13.74 -20.93 -32.54
C GLY A 179 -13.48 -20.58 -34.02
N ILE A 180 -14.18 -19.60 -34.59
CA ILE A 180 -13.94 -19.14 -35.97
C ILE A 180 -12.68 -18.27 -36.01
N SER A 181 -11.74 -18.68 -36.86
CA SER A 181 -10.50 -17.93 -37.12
C SER A 181 -10.79 -16.59 -37.80
N ILE A 182 -10.12 -15.54 -37.34
CA ILE A 182 -10.33 -14.18 -37.84
C ILE A 182 -9.49 -13.94 -39.09
N ASN A 183 -10.12 -13.43 -40.14
CA ASN A 183 -9.46 -12.97 -41.35
C ASN A 183 -8.84 -11.58 -41.13
N ARG A 184 -7.53 -11.55 -40.85
CA ARG A 184 -6.80 -10.32 -40.52
C ARG A 184 -6.63 -9.34 -41.69
N GLN A 185 -6.76 -9.82 -42.94
CA GLN A 185 -6.61 -8.98 -44.13
C GLN A 185 -7.83 -8.09 -44.37
N LEU A 186 -9.03 -8.64 -44.15
CA LEU A 186 -10.29 -7.92 -44.30
C LEU A 186 -10.73 -7.22 -43.00
N SER A 187 -10.36 -7.76 -41.84
CA SER A 187 -10.67 -7.16 -40.55
C SER A 187 -9.93 -5.84 -40.32
N PHE A 188 -10.56 -4.94 -39.58
CA PHE A 188 -9.99 -3.62 -39.28
C PHE A 188 -10.39 -3.12 -37.90
N TYR A 189 -9.60 -2.18 -37.39
CA TYR A 189 -9.81 -1.49 -36.12
C TYR A 189 -9.92 0.01 -36.34
N VAL A 190 -10.92 0.65 -35.72
CA VAL A 190 -11.11 2.10 -35.74
C VAL A 190 -10.92 2.66 -34.34
N GLY A 191 -10.11 3.70 -34.17
CA GLY A 191 -9.91 4.33 -32.86
C GLY A 191 -9.27 5.73 -32.91
N ASP A 192 -9.59 6.57 -31.93
CA ASP A 192 -9.14 7.97 -31.87
C ASP A 192 -7.72 8.11 -31.31
N ALA A 193 -7.28 7.19 -30.43
CA ALA A 193 -5.96 7.21 -29.82
C ALA A 193 -4.88 6.71 -30.79
N ALA A 194 -4.63 7.52 -31.84
CA ALA A 194 -3.82 7.18 -32.99
C ALA A 194 -2.40 7.78 -32.95
N GLY A 195 -2.04 8.54 -31.90
CA GLY A 195 -0.72 9.16 -31.76
C GLY A 195 -0.48 10.33 -32.70
N ARG A 196 -1.54 10.96 -33.21
CA ARG A 196 -1.46 12.10 -34.14
C ARG A 196 -0.85 13.32 -33.48
N ILE A 197 -0.02 14.06 -34.22
CA ILE A 197 0.63 15.27 -33.73
C ILE A 197 -0.24 16.51 -33.94
N GLN A 198 0.11 17.60 -33.28
CA GLN A 198 -0.55 18.88 -33.51
C GLN A 198 -0.06 19.48 -34.83
N THR A 199 -0.99 19.84 -35.70
CA THR A 199 -0.73 20.45 -37.02
C THR A 199 -1.69 21.62 -37.24
N ASN A 200 -1.59 22.29 -38.40
CA ASN A 200 -2.55 23.34 -38.78
C ASN A 200 -3.98 22.79 -38.98
N ILE A 201 -4.09 21.50 -39.33
CA ILE A 201 -5.36 20.79 -39.52
C ILE A 201 -5.87 20.26 -38.17
N ARG A 202 -4.96 19.73 -37.34
CA ARG A 202 -5.27 19.19 -36.00
C ARG A 202 -4.81 20.12 -34.90
N GLY A 203 -5.74 20.86 -34.31
CA GLY A 203 -5.46 21.83 -33.24
C GLY A 203 -4.86 21.25 -31.95
N LYS A 204 -4.97 19.93 -31.69
CA LYS A 204 -4.40 19.26 -30.51
C LYS A 204 -3.86 17.87 -30.84
N LYS A 205 -2.67 17.54 -30.33
CA LYS A 205 -2.12 16.17 -30.41
C LYS A 205 -2.99 15.17 -29.66
N ASP A 206 -2.97 13.92 -30.10
CA ASP A 206 -3.65 12.83 -29.42
C ASP A 206 -3.04 12.58 -28.02
N HIS A 207 -3.88 12.18 -27.08
CA HIS A 207 -3.46 11.89 -25.71
C HIS A 207 -2.65 10.58 -25.62
N SER A 208 -2.78 9.69 -26.62
CA SER A 208 -2.19 8.36 -26.67
C SER A 208 -2.14 7.83 -28.11
N ALA A 209 -1.33 6.79 -28.33
CA ALA A 209 -1.30 5.97 -29.54
C ALA A 209 -1.85 4.55 -29.28
N ALA A 210 -2.63 4.36 -28.20
CA ALA A 210 -3.03 3.04 -27.71
C ALA A 210 -3.84 2.23 -28.73
N ASP A 211 -4.69 2.87 -29.53
CA ASP A 211 -5.55 2.19 -30.50
C ASP A 211 -4.78 1.75 -31.74
N ARG A 212 -3.94 2.64 -32.28
CA ARG A 212 -3.04 2.31 -33.40
C ARG A 212 -2.10 1.17 -33.02
N LEU A 213 -1.49 1.26 -31.83
CA LEU A 213 -0.58 0.22 -31.33
C LEU A 213 -1.31 -1.07 -30.98
N PHE A 214 -2.56 -1.00 -30.52
CA PHE A 214 -3.40 -2.18 -30.31
C PHE A 214 -3.54 -2.93 -31.64
N ALA A 215 -4.08 -2.28 -32.68
CA ALA A 215 -4.25 -2.87 -34.01
C ALA A 215 -2.94 -3.40 -34.61
N LEU A 216 -1.84 -2.67 -34.44
CA LEU A 216 -0.51 -3.08 -34.88
C LEU A 216 -0.05 -4.39 -34.22
N ASN A 217 -0.29 -4.55 -32.91
CA ASN A 217 0.19 -5.71 -32.14
C ASN A 217 -0.48 -7.04 -32.54
N PHE A 218 -1.66 -7.01 -33.14
CA PHE A 218 -2.32 -8.21 -33.70
C PHE A 218 -2.54 -8.13 -35.21
N GLY A 219 -1.89 -7.18 -35.88
CA GLY A 219 -1.72 -7.18 -37.34
C GLY A 219 -3.01 -7.04 -38.14
N ILE A 220 -3.91 -6.13 -37.77
CA ILE A 220 -5.06 -5.76 -38.60
C ILE A 220 -4.99 -4.28 -39.04
N LYS A 221 -5.74 -3.95 -40.10
CA LYS A 221 -5.74 -2.59 -40.65
C LYS A 221 -6.31 -1.60 -39.63
N PHE A 222 -5.68 -0.43 -39.50
CA PHE A 222 -6.09 0.63 -38.58
C PHE A 222 -6.63 1.85 -39.33
N PHE A 223 -7.71 2.44 -38.81
CA PHE A 223 -8.27 3.71 -39.28
C PHE A 223 -8.57 4.64 -38.10
N THR A 224 -8.52 5.95 -38.32
CA THR A 224 -9.10 6.91 -37.37
C THR A 224 -10.61 7.07 -37.59
N PRO A 225 -11.37 7.59 -36.61
CA PRO A 225 -12.81 7.83 -36.78
C PRO A 225 -13.11 8.76 -37.95
N GLU A 226 -12.28 9.78 -38.18
CA GLU A 226 -12.42 10.73 -39.28
C GLU A 226 -12.18 10.05 -40.64
N GLN A 227 -11.14 9.23 -40.75
CA GLN A 227 -10.87 8.46 -41.98
C GLN A 227 -12.00 7.49 -42.29
N TYR A 228 -12.55 6.85 -41.25
CA TYR A 228 -13.52 5.78 -41.46
C TYR A 228 -14.96 6.28 -41.63
N PHE A 229 -15.45 7.12 -40.72
CA PHE A 229 -16.84 7.60 -40.72
C PHE A 229 -17.04 8.85 -41.60
N LEU A 230 -16.07 9.77 -41.64
CA LEU A 230 -16.15 11.00 -42.44
C LEU A 230 -15.49 10.88 -43.82
N LYS A 231 -14.88 9.72 -44.12
CA LYS A 231 -14.14 9.45 -45.37
C LYS A 231 -13.05 10.49 -45.64
N GLN A 232 -12.43 11.03 -44.59
CA GLN A 232 -11.33 11.97 -44.73
C GLN A 232 -10.13 11.27 -45.39
N MET A 233 -9.69 11.79 -46.53
CA MET A 233 -8.60 11.22 -47.32
C MET A 233 -7.21 11.72 -46.88
N GLU A 234 -7.17 12.83 -46.15
CA GLU A 234 -5.92 13.39 -45.63
C GLU A 234 -5.31 12.47 -44.57
N VAL A 235 -4.03 12.14 -44.75
CA VAL A 235 -3.26 11.35 -43.80
C VAL A 235 -2.66 12.30 -42.77
N GLU A 236 -3.17 12.27 -41.55
CA GLU A 236 -2.61 13.05 -40.44
C GLU A 236 -1.31 12.43 -39.93
N ASP A 237 -0.29 13.27 -39.75
CA ASP A 237 1.01 12.85 -39.19
C ASP A 237 0.86 12.30 -37.77
N TYR A 238 1.61 11.24 -37.47
CA TYR A 238 1.60 10.57 -36.17
C TYR A 238 3.00 10.13 -35.75
N THR A 239 3.17 9.93 -34.45
CA THR A 239 4.44 9.46 -33.87
C THR A 239 4.25 8.12 -33.16
N LEU A 240 5.11 7.15 -33.50
CA LEU A 240 5.19 5.88 -32.78
C LEU A 240 6.22 5.98 -31.65
N PRO A 241 6.13 5.10 -30.62
CA PRO A 241 7.16 5.01 -29.60
C PRO A 241 8.55 4.77 -30.23
N SER A 242 9.57 5.41 -29.68
CA SER A 242 10.96 5.30 -30.17
C SER A 242 11.56 3.90 -30.05
N PHE A 243 10.93 3.01 -29.28
CA PHE A 243 11.35 1.63 -29.10
C PHE A 243 10.26 0.69 -29.60
N SER A 244 10.61 -0.14 -30.59
CA SER A 244 9.78 -1.26 -31.03
C SER A 244 10.35 -2.58 -30.50
N PRO A 245 9.58 -3.38 -29.75
CA PRO A 245 10.05 -4.70 -29.31
C PRO A 245 10.32 -5.67 -30.46
N SER A 246 9.67 -5.49 -31.62
CA SER A 246 9.85 -6.36 -32.78
C SER A 246 11.27 -6.30 -33.35
N SER A 247 11.95 -5.15 -33.26
CA SER A 247 13.31 -5.01 -33.78
C SER A 247 14.33 -5.90 -33.04
N LEU A 248 14.00 -6.34 -31.82
CA LEU A 248 14.86 -7.22 -31.02
C LEU A 248 14.62 -8.71 -31.29
N LEU A 249 13.62 -9.07 -32.10
CA LEU A 249 13.31 -10.48 -32.39
C LEU A 249 14.21 -11.09 -33.47
N ASP A 250 14.76 -10.24 -34.35
CA ASP A 250 15.52 -10.67 -35.53
C ASP A 250 17.05 -10.59 -35.33
N GLU A 251 17.51 -9.95 -34.26
CA GLU A 251 18.94 -9.80 -33.97
C GLU A 251 19.51 -10.98 -33.17
N LYS A 252 20.57 -11.62 -33.68
CA LYS A 252 21.41 -12.53 -32.88
C LYS A 252 22.32 -11.70 -31.98
N ILE A 253 21.88 -11.47 -30.74
CA ILE A 253 22.57 -10.64 -29.75
C ILE A 253 23.38 -11.54 -28.80
N SER A 254 24.71 -11.34 -28.74
CA SER A 254 25.60 -12.05 -27.82
C SER A 254 25.41 -11.61 -26.36
N LEU A 255 25.57 -12.55 -25.42
CA LEU A 255 25.20 -12.35 -24.02
C LEU A 255 25.99 -11.23 -23.31
N PHE A 256 27.23 -11.04 -23.73
CA PHE A 256 28.17 -10.06 -23.21
C PHE A 256 28.96 -9.44 -24.35
N GLU A 257 29.39 -8.20 -24.16
CA GLU A 257 30.37 -7.51 -24.98
C GLU A 257 31.59 -7.19 -24.09
N PRO A 258 32.79 -7.71 -24.40
CA PRO A 258 33.11 -8.64 -25.51
C PRO A 258 32.51 -10.05 -25.29
N GLU A 259 32.25 -10.78 -26.38
CA GLU A 259 31.56 -12.09 -26.34
C GLU A 259 32.31 -13.13 -25.50
N ASN A 260 33.64 -13.09 -25.53
CA ASN A 260 34.53 -13.99 -24.81
C ASN A 260 34.74 -13.59 -23.33
N THR A 261 33.80 -12.85 -22.73
CA THR A 261 33.90 -12.46 -21.31
C THR A 261 33.89 -13.73 -20.43
N PRO A 262 34.96 -14.01 -19.66
CA PRO A 262 35.03 -15.24 -18.85
C PRO A 262 34.05 -15.19 -17.67
N ILE A 263 33.26 -16.25 -17.49
CA ILE A 263 32.35 -16.39 -16.35
C ILE A 263 32.40 -17.86 -15.85
N PRO A 264 32.87 -18.10 -14.61
CA PRO A 264 33.41 -17.12 -13.66
C PRO A 264 34.76 -16.55 -14.12
N GLY A 265 35.20 -15.44 -13.52
CA GLY A 265 36.55 -14.93 -13.73
C GLY A 265 37.60 -15.73 -12.93
N ASP A 266 38.87 -15.38 -13.09
CA ASP A 266 39.96 -16.03 -12.35
C ASP A 266 39.99 -15.58 -10.88
N GLY A 267 39.84 -16.55 -9.99
CA GLY A 267 39.92 -16.35 -8.53
C GLY A 267 38.68 -15.72 -7.88
N LEU A 268 38.88 -15.24 -6.65
CA LEU A 268 37.82 -14.60 -5.87
C LEU A 268 37.44 -13.26 -6.47
N GLU A 269 36.15 -13.02 -6.72
CA GLU A 269 35.72 -11.80 -7.38
C GLU A 269 34.43 -11.16 -6.86
N VAL A 270 34.30 -9.86 -7.15
CA VAL A 270 33.14 -9.02 -6.85
C VAL A 270 32.58 -8.46 -8.16
N LEU A 271 31.42 -8.96 -8.56
CA LEU A 271 30.67 -8.48 -9.72
C LEU A 271 29.70 -7.38 -9.30
N ILE A 272 29.85 -6.17 -9.85
CA ILE A 272 28.92 -5.06 -9.63
C ILE A 272 28.00 -4.89 -10.83
N PHE A 273 26.70 -5.10 -10.63
CA PHE A 273 25.72 -4.88 -11.68
C PHE A 273 25.26 -3.41 -11.70
N VAL A 274 25.22 -2.80 -12.88
CA VAL A 274 24.74 -1.42 -13.06
C VAL A 274 23.72 -1.39 -14.20
N GLY A 275 22.55 -0.80 -13.96
CA GLY A 275 21.50 -0.75 -14.97
C GLY A 275 20.14 -0.33 -14.42
N TYR A 276 19.21 0.03 -15.32
CA TYR A 276 17.84 0.40 -14.95
C TYR A 276 17.16 -0.67 -14.07
N PRO A 277 16.35 -0.29 -13.07
CA PRO A 277 15.52 -1.27 -12.39
C PRO A 277 14.58 -1.93 -13.42
N GLY A 278 14.37 -3.24 -13.28
CA GLY A 278 13.54 -4.00 -14.20
C GLY A 278 14.16 -4.40 -15.54
N CYS A 279 15.43 -4.08 -15.83
CA CYS A 279 16.10 -4.51 -17.08
C CYS A 279 16.63 -5.96 -17.08
N GLY A 280 16.33 -6.77 -16.06
CA GLY A 280 16.74 -8.19 -15.99
C GLY A 280 18.02 -8.49 -15.22
N LYS A 281 18.55 -7.53 -14.44
CA LYS A 281 19.72 -7.73 -13.57
C LYS A 281 19.59 -8.92 -12.63
N SER A 282 18.52 -8.95 -11.83
CA SER A 282 18.26 -10.02 -10.88
C SER A 282 18.06 -11.38 -11.55
N SER A 283 17.50 -11.40 -12.76
CA SER A 283 17.39 -12.64 -13.54
C SER A 283 18.76 -13.18 -13.91
N LEU A 284 19.68 -12.33 -14.38
CA LEU A 284 21.05 -12.75 -14.65
C LEU A 284 21.79 -13.14 -13.36
N ALA A 285 21.63 -12.38 -12.28
CA ALA A 285 22.29 -12.66 -11.01
C ALA A 285 21.93 -14.05 -10.50
N ARG A 286 20.63 -14.42 -10.57
CA ARG A 286 20.16 -15.77 -10.23
C ARG A 286 20.73 -16.85 -11.14
N LYS A 287 20.79 -16.59 -12.46
CA LYS A 287 21.37 -17.53 -13.42
C LYS A 287 22.83 -17.82 -13.08
N LEU A 288 23.66 -16.77 -12.95
CA LEU A 288 25.07 -16.89 -12.60
C LEU A 288 25.31 -17.51 -11.22
N ALA A 289 24.48 -17.19 -10.23
CA ALA A 289 24.57 -17.80 -8.91
C ALA A 289 24.25 -19.30 -8.93
N THR A 290 23.34 -19.74 -9.80
CA THR A 290 22.96 -21.16 -9.94
C THR A 290 24.03 -21.92 -10.73
N GLU A 291 24.54 -21.33 -11.81
CA GLU A 291 25.52 -21.98 -12.71
C GLU A 291 26.94 -22.01 -12.11
N HIS A 292 27.32 -20.99 -11.34
CA HIS A 292 28.72 -20.80 -10.90
C HIS A 292 28.86 -20.53 -9.39
N GLY A 293 27.78 -20.65 -8.61
CA GLY A 293 27.86 -20.58 -7.14
C GLY A 293 28.08 -19.19 -6.52
N TYR A 294 27.84 -18.10 -7.25
CA TYR A 294 27.98 -16.74 -6.68
C TYR A 294 27.00 -16.44 -5.54
N GLY A 295 27.49 -15.75 -4.51
CA GLY A 295 26.65 -15.15 -3.48
C GLY A 295 25.95 -13.88 -3.97
N ILE A 296 24.61 -13.80 -3.87
CA ILE A 296 23.86 -12.61 -4.30
C ILE A 296 23.65 -11.63 -3.14
N VAL A 297 24.05 -10.38 -3.36
CA VAL A 297 23.87 -9.27 -2.42
C VAL A 297 22.95 -8.23 -3.06
N SER A 298 21.70 -8.15 -2.58
CA SER A 298 20.70 -7.21 -3.09
C SER A 298 20.03 -6.41 -1.97
N ARG A 299 19.88 -5.11 -2.18
CA ARG A 299 19.22 -4.17 -1.27
C ARG A 299 17.70 -4.38 -1.25
N ASP A 300 17.12 -4.95 -2.31
CA ASP A 300 15.69 -5.26 -2.33
C ASP A 300 15.35 -6.34 -1.27
N THR A 301 16.26 -7.31 -1.12
CA THR A 301 16.20 -8.38 -0.12
C THR A 301 16.66 -7.90 1.26
N LEU A 302 17.83 -7.26 1.34
CA LEU A 302 18.50 -6.91 2.60
C LEU A 302 18.07 -5.55 3.20
N LYS A 303 17.25 -4.79 2.46
CA LYS A 303 16.67 -3.46 2.77
C LYS A 303 17.66 -2.31 2.88
N THR A 304 18.79 -2.48 3.55
CA THR A 304 19.77 -1.41 3.79
C THR A 304 21.11 -1.71 3.12
N TRP A 305 21.83 -0.66 2.70
CA TRP A 305 23.12 -0.82 2.03
C TRP A 305 24.20 -1.36 2.99
N GLN A 306 24.10 -1.07 4.29
CA GLN A 306 25.03 -1.56 5.30
C GLN A 306 24.94 -3.08 5.42
N LYS A 307 23.71 -3.62 5.44
CA LYS A 307 23.49 -5.07 5.42
C LYS A 307 23.99 -5.72 4.15
N CYS A 308 23.89 -5.04 3.00
CA CYS A 308 24.51 -5.52 1.76
C CYS A 308 26.02 -5.66 1.91
N VAL A 309 26.71 -4.63 2.41
CA VAL A 309 28.17 -4.66 2.61
C VAL A 309 28.58 -5.72 3.64
N GLU A 310 27.81 -5.89 4.73
CA GLU A 310 28.09 -6.91 5.74
C GLU A 310 27.92 -8.34 5.19
N ASN A 311 26.85 -8.61 4.43
CA ASN A 311 26.66 -9.91 3.78
C ASN A 311 27.71 -10.18 2.70
N ALA A 312 28.05 -9.17 1.90
CA ALA A 312 29.16 -9.25 0.94
C ALA A 312 30.47 -9.65 1.64
N LYS A 313 30.76 -9.04 2.80
CA LYS A 313 31.93 -9.37 3.61
C LYS A 313 31.89 -10.81 4.15
N ILE A 314 30.72 -11.32 4.51
CA ILE A 314 30.56 -12.71 4.99
C ILE A 314 30.86 -13.71 3.86
N PHE A 315 30.38 -13.46 2.64
CA PHE A 315 30.65 -14.31 1.49
C PHE A 315 32.15 -14.30 1.12
N LEU A 316 32.77 -13.11 1.04
CA LEU A 316 34.19 -13.00 0.72
C LEU A 316 35.10 -13.66 1.77
N LYS A 317 34.72 -13.60 3.06
CA LYS A 317 35.43 -14.35 4.12
C LYS A 317 35.35 -15.87 3.98
N ARG A 318 34.37 -16.38 3.23
CA ARG A 318 34.21 -17.80 2.93
C ARG A 318 34.77 -18.16 1.56
N GLU A 319 35.61 -17.26 0.99
CA GLU A 319 36.20 -17.42 -0.35
C GLU A 319 35.14 -17.62 -1.44
N GLN A 320 33.95 -17.06 -1.25
CA GLN A 320 32.86 -17.13 -2.21
C GLN A 320 32.73 -15.81 -2.98
N SER A 321 32.83 -15.89 -4.32
CA SER A 321 32.61 -14.75 -5.22
C SER A 321 31.18 -14.22 -5.11
N ILE A 322 31.00 -12.92 -5.30
CA ILE A 322 29.72 -12.25 -5.06
C ILE A 322 29.21 -11.42 -6.23
N ILE A 323 27.88 -11.28 -6.32
CA ILE A 323 27.17 -10.40 -7.23
C ILE A 323 26.42 -9.34 -6.43
N VAL A 324 26.71 -8.07 -6.70
CA VAL A 324 26.00 -6.92 -6.13
C VAL A 324 24.84 -6.51 -7.06
N ASP A 325 23.68 -7.16 -6.88
CA ASP A 325 22.46 -6.92 -7.65
C ASP A 325 21.65 -5.73 -7.09
N ASN A 326 22.15 -4.53 -7.39
CA ASN A 326 21.50 -3.25 -7.09
C ASN A 326 21.48 -2.37 -8.34
N THR A 327 20.83 -1.20 -8.27
CA THR A 327 20.89 -0.22 -9.37
C THR A 327 22.27 0.44 -9.51
N ASN A 328 22.99 0.62 -8.40
CA ASN A 328 24.39 1.10 -8.33
C ASN A 328 24.65 2.37 -9.18
N VAL A 329 23.73 3.33 -9.11
CA VAL A 329 23.63 4.48 -10.03
C VAL A 329 24.77 5.49 -9.85
N ASP A 330 25.14 5.77 -8.61
CA ASP A 330 26.12 6.80 -8.25
C ASP A 330 27.49 6.22 -7.88
N ARG A 331 28.53 7.06 -7.94
CA ARG A 331 29.92 6.68 -7.66
C ARG A 331 30.12 6.25 -6.21
N GLU A 332 29.39 6.84 -5.27
CA GLU A 332 29.55 6.56 -3.84
C GLU A 332 29.05 5.16 -3.48
N SER A 333 27.89 4.78 -4.01
CA SER A 333 27.32 3.44 -3.89
C SER A 333 28.28 2.36 -4.40
N ARG A 334 28.94 2.61 -5.55
CA ARG A 334 29.94 1.70 -6.12
C ARG A 334 31.22 1.67 -5.29
N LYS A 335 31.73 2.83 -4.86
CA LYS A 335 32.97 2.96 -4.06
C LYS A 335 32.98 2.06 -2.82
N ARG A 336 31.83 1.81 -2.20
CA ARG A 336 31.68 0.92 -1.04
C ARG A 336 32.13 -0.51 -1.34
N TYR A 337 31.73 -1.04 -2.49
CA TYR A 337 32.07 -2.40 -2.90
C TYR A 337 33.47 -2.46 -3.53
N ILE A 338 33.92 -1.39 -4.19
CA ILE A 338 35.30 -1.25 -4.66
C ILE A 338 36.27 -1.36 -3.48
N ASN A 339 36.03 -0.61 -2.41
CA ASN A 339 36.86 -0.65 -1.22
C ASN A 339 36.82 -2.02 -0.53
N LEU A 340 35.66 -2.68 -0.56
CA LEU A 340 35.51 -4.02 0.01
C LEU A 340 36.32 -5.06 -0.78
N ALA A 341 36.22 -5.05 -2.11
CA ALA A 341 36.98 -5.96 -2.98
C ALA A 341 38.49 -5.81 -2.74
N LYS A 342 38.99 -4.56 -2.69
CA LYS A 342 40.40 -4.27 -2.36
C LYS A 342 40.85 -4.84 -1.03
N SER A 343 39.99 -4.81 0.00
CA SER A 343 40.33 -5.33 1.34
C SER A 343 40.41 -6.85 1.42
N PHE A 344 39.94 -7.56 0.40
CA PHE A 344 39.98 -9.03 0.29
C PHE A 344 40.82 -9.50 -0.92
N GLU A 345 41.56 -8.57 -1.55
CA GLU A 345 42.34 -8.84 -2.77
C GLU A 345 41.52 -9.52 -3.89
N ALA A 346 40.20 -9.29 -3.88
CA ALA A 346 39.29 -9.88 -4.84
C ALA A 346 39.24 -9.07 -6.13
N THR A 347 39.18 -9.77 -7.27
CA THR A 347 39.04 -9.17 -8.59
C THR A 347 37.71 -8.41 -8.69
N LEU A 348 37.74 -7.18 -9.19
CA LEU A 348 36.54 -6.34 -9.29
C LEU A 348 36.13 -6.14 -10.75
N ARG A 349 34.93 -6.61 -11.12
CA ARG A 349 34.37 -6.39 -12.46
C ARG A 349 33.00 -5.70 -12.40
N CYS A 350 32.72 -4.89 -13.41
CA CYS A 350 31.44 -4.19 -13.53
C CYS A 350 30.68 -4.69 -14.76
N PHE A 351 29.43 -5.12 -14.55
CA PHE A 351 28.54 -5.54 -15.63
C PHE A 351 27.53 -4.42 -15.85
N LEU A 352 27.68 -3.73 -16.96
CA LEU A 352 26.79 -2.64 -17.35
C LEU A 352 25.68 -3.19 -18.25
N PHE A 353 24.44 -3.12 -17.78
CA PHE A 353 23.27 -3.49 -18.55
C PHE A 353 22.91 -2.33 -19.49
N ASN A 354 23.26 -2.48 -20.76
CA ASN A 354 22.99 -1.51 -21.81
C ASN A 354 21.52 -1.57 -22.24
N CYS A 355 20.65 -1.05 -21.36
CA CYS A 355 19.22 -1.01 -21.56
C CYS A 355 18.76 0.44 -21.58
N THR A 356 17.99 0.83 -22.59
CA THR A 356 17.39 2.17 -22.64
C THR A 356 16.23 2.31 -21.64
N LEU A 357 15.81 3.54 -21.37
CA LEU A 357 14.64 3.83 -20.54
C LEU A 357 13.38 3.11 -21.05
N GLU A 358 13.16 3.14 -22.37
CA GLU A 358 11.96 2.59 -22.99
C GLU A 358 11.99 1.04 -23.01
N GLN A 359 13.16 0.43 -23.23
CA GLN A 359 13.35 -1.02 -23.06
C GLN A 359 13.09 -1.46 -21.61
N ALA A 360 13.60 -0.73 -20.62
CA ALA A 360 13.37 -1.04 -19.21
C ALA A 360 11.90 -0.89 -18.84
N ALA A 361 11.24 0.18 -19.30
CA ALA A 361 9.82 0.40 -19.09
C ALA A 361 8.96 -0.69 -19.73
N HIS A 362 9.31 -1.11 -20.96
CA HIS A 362 8.68 -2.23 -21.65
C HIS A 362 8.82 -3.52 -20.84
N ASN A 363 10.04 -3.86 -20.43
CA ASN A 363 10.29 -5.09 -19.68
C ASN A 363 9.57 -5.13 -18.33
N CYS A 364 9.46 -3.99 -17.64
CA CYS A 364 8.66 -3.89 -16.42
C CYS A 364 7.18 -4.23 -16.66
N LYS A 365 6.60 -3.70 -17.74
CA LYS A 365 5.21 -3.98 -18.13
C LYS A 365 5.04 -5.44 -18.59
N TYR A 366 5.98 -5.95 -19.37
CA TYR A 366 5.99 -7.33 -19.84
C TYR A 366 5.96 -8.32 -18.66
N ARG A 367 6.83 -8.13 -17.66
CA ARG A 367 6.88 -8.98 -16.45
C ARG A 367 5.56 -9.05 -15.69
N VAL A 368 4.79 -7.96 -15.67
CA VAL A 368 3.45 -7.93 -15.06
C VAL A 368 2.44 -8.72 -15.89
N ILE A 369 2.57 -8.71 -17.22
CA ILE A 369 1.65 -9.40 -18.14
C ILE A 369 1.89 -10.91 -18.13
N VAL A 370 3.15 -11.36 -18.15
CA VAL A 370 3.50 -12.79 -18.21
C VAL A 370 3.62 -13.46 -16.83
N ASP A 371 3.30 -12.73 -15.76
CA ASP A 371 3.25 -13.21 -14.37
C ASP A 371 4.53 -13.96 -13.91
N THR A 372 5.67 -13.62 -14.49
CA THR A 372 6.96 -14.32 -14.27
C THR A 372 7.61 -14.06 -12.91
N ASP A 373 7.09 -13.12 -12.12
CA ASP A 373 7.49 -12.89 -10.73
C ASP A 373 6.25 -12.86 -9.84
N GLU A 374 6.26 -13.63 -8.76
CA GLU A 374 5.19 -13.59 -7.74
C GLU A 374 5.04 -12.17 -7.18
N LYS A 375 3.96 -11.48 -7.59
CA LYS A 375 3.53 -10.16 -7.11
C LYS A 375 4.54 -9.02 -7.34
N HIS A 376 4.65 -8.51 -8.57
CA HIS A 376 5.25 -7.18 -8.76
C HIS A 376 4.26 -6.05 -8.51
N ILE A 377 4.74 -5.07 -7.73
CA ILE A 377 4.28 -3.69 -7.77
C ILE A 377 4.85 -3.11 -9.07
N GLU A 378 4.01 -2.57 -9.95
CA GLU A 378 4.46 -1.91 -11.18
C GLU A 378 5.58 -0.91 -10.88
N ILE A 379 6.79 -1.12 -11.44
CA ILE A 379 7.89 -0.16 -11.31
C ILE A 379 7.50 1.09 -12.09
N GLY A 380 7.04 2.10 -11.37
CA GLY A 380 6.56 3.34 -11.97
C GLY A 380 7.66 4.09 -12.74
N ARG A 381 7.26 4.78 -13.81
CA ARG A 381 8.17 5.58 -14.67
C ARG A 381 9.00 6.61 -13.89
N MET A 382 8.52 7.07 -12.74
CA MET A 382 9.24 7.96 -11.82
C MET A 382 10.56 7.35 -11.32
N VAL A 383 10.57 6.05 -11.00
CA VAL A 383 11.77 5.35 -10.52
C VAL A 383 12.79 5.21 -11.66
N LEU A 384 12.31 4.89 -12.87
CA LEU A 384 13.15 4.79 -14.07
C LEU A 384 13.75 6.15 -14.46
N ASN A 385 12.97 7.23 -14.41
CA ASN A 385 13.45 8.59 -14.64
C ASN A 385 14.46 9.03 -13.56
N GLY A 386 14.24 8.63 -12.31
CA GLY A 386 15.19 8.84 -11.22
C GLY A 386 16.54 8.16 -11.46
N TYR A 387 16.55 6.96 -12.06
CA TYR A 387 17.77 6.33 -12.53
C TYR A 387 18.44 7.18 -13.60
N LYS A 388 17.73 7.54 -14.68
CA LYS A 388 18.25 8.34 -15.82
C LYS A 388 18.94 9.64 -15.37
N LYS A 389 18.35 10.36 -14.41
CA LYS A 389 18.89 11.63 -13.89
C LYS A 389 20.21 11.46 -13.12
N ASN A 390 20.40 10.31 -12.47
CA ASN A 390 21.47 10.11 -11.50
C ASN A 390 22.65 9.28 -12.04
N VAL A 391 22.55 8.70 -13.25
CA VAL A 391 23.66 7.94 -13.85
C VAL A 391 24.86 8.85 -14.06
N ARG A 392 26.02 8.47 -13.52
CA ARG A 392 27.32 9.16 -13.71
C ARG A 392 28.34 8.21 -14.36
N ARG A 393 29.26 8.76 -15.18
CA ARG A 393 30.33 8.02 -15.89
C ARG A 393 31.12 7.09 -14.96
N TYR A 394 31.57 5.96 -15.52
CA TYR A 394 32.25 4.87 -14.82
C TYR A 394 33.74 5.21 -14.64
N VAL A 395 34.24 5.23 -13.40
CA VAL A 395 35.67 5.48 -13.12
C VAL A 395 36.13 4.45 -12.08
N GLY A 396 37.17 3.66 -12.41
CA GLY A 396 37.89 2.79 -11.46
C GLY A 396 37.51 1.30 -11.46
N PHE A 397 37.13 0.70 -12.59
CA PHE A 397 36.89 -0.74 -12.73
C PHE A 397 38.03 -1.41 -13.51
N ALA A 398 38.41 -2.64 -13.13
CA ALA A 398 39.46 -3.40 -13.82
C ALA A 398 39.00 -3.91 -15.19
N HIS A 399 37.74 -4.35 -15.30
CA HIS A 399 37.09 -4.69 -16.57
C HIS A 399 35.62 -4.23 -16.57
N LEU A 400 35.18 -3.71 -17.71
CA LEU A 400 33.80 -3.31 -17.96
C LEU A 400 33.21 -4.27 -19.01
N ALA A 401 32.30 -5.14 -18.59
CA ALA A 401 31.55 -6.00 -19.49
C ALA A 401 30.18 -5.37 -19.74
N HIS A 402 29.80 -5.22 -21.00
CA HIS A 402 28.48 -4.73 -21.37
C HIS A 402 27.53 -5.92 -21.53
N LYS A 403 26.44 -5.93 -20.78
CA LYS A 403 25.35 -6.87 -21.03
C LYS A 403 24.34 -6.18 -21.95
N LEU A 404 24.20 -6.71 -23.15
CA LEU A 404 23.13 -6.32 -24.06
C LEU A 404 21.78 -6.81 -23.50
N TYR A 405 20.72 -6.04 -23.74
CA TYR A 405 19.37 -6.44 -23.35
C TYR A 405 18.99 -7.72 -24.10
N ILE A 406 18.88 -8.83 -23.37
CA ILE A 406 18.63 -10.15 -23.97
C ILE A 406 17.42 -10.81 -23.35
N ARG A 407 16.63 -11.40 -24.24
CA ARG A 407 15.41 -12.13 -23.99
C ARG A 407 15.59 -13.15 -22.85
N ASN A 408 14.67 -13.11 -21.89
CA ASN A 408 14.43 -14.28 -21.04
C ASN A 408 13.61 -15.28 -21.87
N LEU A 409 14.27 -16.22 -22.54
CA LEU A 409 13.62 -17.42 -23.07
C LEU A 409 13.32 -18.33 -21.88
N ARG A 410 12.07 -18.29 -21.40
CA ARG A 410 11.51 -19.34 -20.55
C ARG A 410 10.58 -20.15 -21.46
N ASP A 411 11.07 -21.31 -21.86
CA ASP A 411 10.38 -22.51 -22.33
C ASP A 411 9.32 -22.37 -23.44
N GLY A 412 9.52 -23.15 -24.50
CA GLY A 412 8.62 -23.25 -25.64
C GLY A 412 7.27 -23.81 -25.24
N LEU A 413 6.23 -22.99 -25.37
CA LEU A 413 4.86 -23.36 -25.73
C LEU A 413 4.13 -22.07 -26.14
N ALA A 414 3.51 -22.08 -27.32
CA ALA A 414 2.68 -21.03 -27.92
C ALA A 414 3.35 -19.88 -28.72
N LEU A 415 4.29 -20.20 -29.61
CA LEU A 415 4.57 -19.39 -30.82
C LEU A 415 5.00 -20.28 -32.00
N ARG A 416 4.17 -21.28 -32.30
CA ARG A 416 4.08 -21.93 -33.62
C ARG A 416 2.61 -22.11 -33.96
N GLN A 417 1.96 -21.00 -34.31
CA GLN A 417 0.72 -20.96 -35.10
C GLN A 417 0.46 -19.51 -35.54
N CYS A 418 1.29 -19.06 -36.48
CA CYS A 418 0.89 -18.09 -37.51
C CYS A 418 1.54 -18.62 -38.80
N THR A 419 0.71 -19.14 -39.70
CA THR A 419 1.09 -19.85 -40.94
C THR A 419 1.06 -18.94 -42.17
N GLY A 420 2.03 -19.14 -43.05
CA GLY A 420 1.98 -18.92 -44.52
C GLY A 420 2.30 -17.50 -45.02
N SER A 421 2.88 -17.26 -46.19
CA SER A 421 3.54 -18.05 -47.25
C SER A 421 4.12 -17.06 -48.26
N ILE A 422 5.35 -17.27 -48.76
CA ILE A 422 6.00 -16.81 -50.03
C ILE A 422 7.45 -17.38 -49.90
N GLY A 423 7.85 -18.51 -50.51
CA GLY A 423 8.16 -18.75 -51.93
C GLY A 423 9.48 -18.04 -52.30
N ALA A 424 10.63 -18.61 -52.69
CA ALA A 424 11.16 -19.92 -53.08
C ALA A 424 12.68 -19.90 -52.68
N ARG A 425 13.55 -20.91 -52.76
CA ARG A 425 13.79 -21.99 -53.73
C ARG A 425 14.98 -22.83 -53.19
N ASN A 426 14.94 -24.17 -53.35
CA ASN A 426 16.04 -25.16 -53.38
C ASN A 426 16.97 -25.29 -52.14
N SER A 427 17.50 -26.44 -51.75
CA SER A 427 17.39 -27.87 -52.10
C SER A 427 18.27 -28.61 -51.09
N GLU A 428 18.03 -29.91 -50.95
CA GLU A 428 18.93 -30.94 -50.39
C GLU A 428 18.67 -31.45 -48.97
N TRP A 429 18.84 -32.77 -48.87
CA TRP A 429 18.89 -33.64 -47.70
C TRP A 429 17.55 -34.23 -47.23
N ALA A 430 17.03 -35.09 -48.11
CA ALA A 430 16.36 -36.31 -47.71
C ALA A 430 17.37 -37.31 -47.11
N GLY A 431 16.99 -38.01 -46.04
CA GLY A 431 17.66 -39.25 -45.60
C GLY A 431 17.61 -39.49 -44.09
N PHE A 432 17.13 -40.68 -43.71
CA PHE A 432 17.11 -41.27 -42.36
C PHE A 432 15.98 -40.89 -41.39
N GLY A 433 14.85 -41.58 -41.60
CA GLY A 433 13.99 -42.03 -40.51
C GLY A 433 14.46 -43.36 -39.91
N THR A 434 13.83 -43.72 -38.79
CA THR A 434 13.98 -44.93 -37.96
C THR A 434 15.08 -44.88 -36.88
N GLY A 435 14.65 -44.66 -35.64
CA GLY A 435 15.51 -44.60 -34.44
C GLY A 435 14.90 -43.96 -33.19
N LEU A 436 13.73 -43.29 -33.31
CA LEU A 436 13.16 -42.51 -32.20
C LEU A 436 12.10 -43.25 -31.36
N GLU A 437 11.58 -44.40 -31.79
CA GLU A 437 10.55 -45.13 -31.03
C GLU A 437 11.12 -46.07 -29.95
N GLU A 438 12.40 -46.44 -30.03
CA GLU A 438 13.05 -47.30 -29.02
C GLU A 438 13.56 -46.48 -27.79
N GLN A 439 13.85 -45.18 -27.94
CA GLN A 439 14.33 -44.33 -26.85
C GLN A 439 13.22 -43.78 -25.95
N VAL A 440 11.99 -43.66 -26.44
CA VAL A 440 10.86 -43.14 -25.66
C VAL A 440 10.35 -44.18 -24.64
N ARG A 441 10.57 -45.48 -24.89
CA ARG A 441 10.15 -46.54 -23.95
C ARG A 441 11.08 -46.74 -22.75
N ARG A 442 12.37 -46.39 -22.86
CA ARG A 442 13.33 -46.48 -21.72
C ARG A 442 13.29 -45.27 -20.78
N MET A 443 12.67 -44.15 -21.17
CA MET A 443 12.58 -42.96 -20.32
C MET A 443 11.39 -42.96 -19.34
N SER A 444 10.44 -43.90 -19.49
CA SER A 444 9.25 -44.01 -18.62
C SER A 444 9.42 -44.89 -17.38
N SER A 445 10.57 -45.53 -17.17
CA SER A 445 10.78 -46.43 -16.01
C SER A 445 11.79 -45.93 -14.96
N CYS A 446 12.29 -44.70 -15.08
CA CYS A 446 13.26 -44.12 -14.12
C CYS A 446 12.84 -42.75 -13.58
N VAL A 447 11.54 -42.47 -13.50
CA VAL A 447 10.99 -41.25 -12.87
C VAL A 447 10.06 -41.63 -11.74
N ASP A 448 10.52 -42.49 -10.84
CA ASP A 448 9.90 -42.75 -9.54
C ASP A 448 10.99 -43.11 -8.53
N ASP A 449 11.90 -42.17 -8.26
CA ASP A 449 12.45 -41.93 -6.93
C ASP A 449 13.35 -40.69 -6.94
N GLU A 450 13.36 -39.94 -5.83
CA GLU A 450 14.22 -38.77 -5.53
C GLU A 450 13.83 -37.35 -6.05
N ARG A 451 12.54 -37.03 -6.14
CA ARG A 451 12.06 -35.62 -6.09
C ARG A 451 11.30 -35.30 -4.81
N GLN A 452 12.01 -35.13 -3.70
CA GLN A 452 11.50 -34.38 -2.54
C GLN A 452 12.62 -33.51 -1.92
N ASP A 453 12.44 -32.18 -1.96
CA ASP A 453 12.09 -31.36 -0.77
C ASP A 453 12.45 -29.86 -0.88
N SER A 454 13.24 -29.39 -1.87
CA SER A 454 13.72 -27.99 -1.85
C SER A 454 12.71 -26.91 -2.31
N GLY A 455 11.84 -27.21 -3.27
CA GLY A 455 10.84 -26.26 -3.81
C GLY A 455 9.60 -26.07 -2.91
N GLY A 456 9.17 -27.13 -2.23
CA GLY A 456 8.07 -27.09 -1.27
C GLY A 456 8.41 -26.29 -0.01
N ILE A 457 9.67 -26.33 0.43
CA ILE A 457 10.16 -25.55 1.57
C ILE A 457 10.06 -24.04 1.30
N TRP A 458 10.28 -23.57 0.07
CA TRP A 458 10.25 -22.13 -0.25
C TRP A 458 8.83 -21.58 -0.32
N ILE A 459 7.90 -22.29 -0.98
CA ILE A 459 6.47 -21.92 -1.01
C ILE A 459 5.88 -22.00 0.40
N ARG A 460 6.24 -23.04 1.19
CA ARG A 460 5.87 -23.12 2.60
C ARG A 460 6.49 -21.97 3.39
N LYS A 461 7.78 -21.65 3.26
CA LYS A 461 8.43 -20.53 3.98
C LYS A 461 7.84 -19.16 3.62
N TYR A 462 7.51 -18.91 2.35
CA TYR A 462 6.87 -17.67 1.90
C TYR A 462 5.41 -17.58 2.34
N ALA A 463 4.63 -18.66 2.21
CA ALA A 463 3.28 -18.73 2.75
C ALA A 463 3.28 -18.58 4.28
N ILE A 464 4.22 -19.21 4.98
CA ILE A 464 4.47 -19.05 6.42
C ILE A 464 4.85 -17.62 6.74
N ALA A 465 5.72 -16.95 5.97
CA ALA A 465 6.12 -15.56 6.20
C ALA A 465 4.95 -14.58 5.96
N LYS A 466 4.17 -14.74 4.89
CA LYS A 466 2.99 -13.92 4.61
C LYS A 466 1.87 -14.17 5.63
N LYS A 467 1.68 -15.43 6.04
CA LYS A 467 0.77 -15.82 7.13
C LYS A 467 1.26 -15.24 8.46
N LYS A 468 2.58 -15.19 8.70
CA LYS A 468 3.21 -14.59 9.87
C LYS A 468 3.03 -13.07 9.90
N ASP A 469 3.20 -12.35 8.80
CA ASP A 469 2.96 -10.90 8.75
C ASP A 469 1.47 -10.56 8.94
N THR A 470 0.58 -11.36 8.34
CA THR A 470 -0.86 -11.22 8.52
C THR A 470 -1.26 -11.56 9.97
N ALA A 471 -0.66 -12.59 10.56
CA ALA A 471 -0.87 -12.95 11.96
C ALA A 471 -0.35 -11.86 12.91
N ILE A 472 0.86 -11.34 12.70
CA ILE A 472 1.41 -10.22 13.48
C ILE A 472 0.48 -9.01 13.41
N LYS A 473 -0.06 -8.70 12.22
CA LYS A 473 -1.04 -7.61 12.05
C LYS A 473 -2.28 -7.81 12.92
N TYR A 474 -2.96 -8.95 12.85
CA TYR A 474 -4.18 -9.16 13.63
C TYR A 474 -3.92 -9.38 15.13
N VAL A 475 -2.86 -10.12 15.49
CA VAL A 475 -2.45 -10.33 16.88
C VAL A 475 -2.08 -9.00 17.53
N SER A 476 -1.32 -8.14 16.86
CA SER A 476 -0.98 -6.82 17.42
C SER A 476 -2.20 -5.91 17.57
N LEU A 477 -3.20 -6.01 16.69
CA LEU A 477 -4.48 -5.29 16.84
C LEU A 477 -5.30 -5.81 18.02
N ILE A 478 -5.39 -7.13 18.20
CA ILE A 478 -6.10 -7.73 19.35
C ILE A 478 -5.41 -7.33 20.66
N ILE A 479 -4.07 -7.44 20.71
CA ILE A 479 -3.28 -6.99 21.86
C ILE A 479 -3.54 -5.51 22.12
N LEU A 480 -3.57 -4.65 21.09
CA LEU A 480 -3.86 -3.23 21.25
C LEU A 480 -5.25 -2.96 21.84
N VAL A 481 -6.28 -3.68 21.41
CA VAL A 481 -7.64 -3.55 21.97
C VAL A 481 -7.64 -3.89 23.45
N ILE A 482 -7.13 -5.07 23.80
CA ILE A 482 -7.10 -5.58 25.18
C ILE A 482 -6.26 -4.66 26.04
N GLN A 483 -5.06 -4.29 25.57
CA GLN A 483 -4.11 -3.44 26.27
C GLN A 483 -4.70 -2.05 26.54
N ASN A 484 -5.30 -1.38 25.55
CA ASN A 484 -5.90 -0.06 25.76
C ASN A 484 -7.05 -0.10 26.76
N ALA A 485 -7.94 -1.09 26.65
CA ALA A 485 -9.08 -1.25 27.56
C ALA A 485 -8.60 -1.53 28.99
N SER A 486 -7.77 -2.55 29.16
CA SER A 486 -7.25 -2.98 30.46
C SER A 486 -6.38 -1.90 31.12
N GLN A 487 -5.55 -1.17 30.37
CA GLN A 487 -4.68 -0.14 30.93
C GLN A 487 -5.50 0.91 31.68
N VAL A 488 -6.54 1.45 31.05
CA VAL A 488 -7.37 2.49 31.67
C VAL A 488 -8.18 1.93 32.85
N LEU A 489 -8.75 0.73 32.72
CA LEU A 489 -9.54 0.11 33.77
C LEU A 489 -8.69 -0.20 35.02
N VAL A 490 -7.52 -0.82 34.84
CA VAL A 490 -6.59 -1.13 35.94
C VAL A 490 -6.07 0.16 36.55
N MET A 491 -5.70 1.14 35.73
CA MET A 491 -5.26 2.46 36.21
C MET A 491 -6.34 3.12 37.06
N ARG A 492 -7.61 3.09 36.65
CA ARG A 492 -8.73 3.61 37.43
C ARG A 492 -8.91 2.84 38.74
N TYR A 493 -8.87 1.51 38.69
CA TYR A 493 -9.02 0.66 39.87
C TYR A 493 -7.96 0.96 40.94
N VAL A 494 -6.68 0.95 40.54
CA VAL A 494 -5.56 1.19 41.48
C VAL A 494 -5.60 2.61 42.04
N ARG A 495 -6.14 3.59 41.31
CA ARG A 495 -6.26 4.99 41.76
C ARG A 495 -7.52 5.30 42.57
N THR A 496 -8.46 4.37 42.67
CA THR A 496 -9.74 4.57 43.40
C THR A 496 -9.99 3.58 44.53
N ARG A 497 -9.18 2.52 44.62
CA ARG A 497 -9.27 1.56 45.73
C ARG A 497 -8.89 2.19 47.08
N PRO A 498 -9.49 1.75 48.18
CA PRO A 498 -9.18 2.22 49.54
C PRO A 498 -7.89 1.56 50.05
N ARG A 499 -6.74 1.98 49.52
CA ARG A 499 -5.40 1.57 49.96
C ARG A 499 -4.46 2.76 49.86
N GLU A 500 -3.34 2.71 50.59
CA GLU A 500 -2.27 3.69 50.45
C GLU A 500 -1.92 3.91 48.96
N MET A 501 -1.99 5.17 48.53
CA MET A 501 -1.81 5.51 47.12
C MET A 501 -0.33 5.51 46.75
N PHE A 502 0.01 4.73 45.74
CA PHE A 502 1.33 4.79 45.10
C PHE A 502 1.58 6.14 44.42
N LEU A 503 2.85 6.49 44.31
CA LEU A 503 3.32 7.69 43.61
C LEU A 503 3.30 7.46 42.09
N SER A 504 2.48 8.23 41.37
CA SER A 504 2.34 8.09 39.91
C SER A 504 3.63 8.43 39.17
N THR A 505 4.44 9.35 39.70
CA THR A 505 5.77 9.70 39.16
C THR A 505 6.71 8.49 39.18
N VAL A 506 6.72 7.74 40.27
CA VAL A 506 7.55 6.53 40.43
C VAL A 506 7.07 5.41 39.51
N ALA A 507 5.74 5.24 39.35
CA ALA A 507 5.21 4.26 38.41
C ALA A 507 5.59 4.58 36.95
N ILE A 508 5.61 5.87 36.57
CA ILE A 508 6.09 6.31 35.24
C ILE A 508 7.57 6.00 35.07
N PHE A 509 8.40 6.28 36.09
CA PHE A 509 9.83 5.94 36.08
C PHE A 509 10.05 4.43 35.84
N PHE A 510 9.40 3.56 36.62
CA PHE A 510 9.52 2.11 36.43
C PHE A 510 8.94 1.64 35.09
N ALA A 511 7.89 2.29 34.56
CA ALA A 511 7.37 1.97 33.23
C ALA A 511 8.40 2.25 32.12
N GLU A 512 9.22 3.31 32.27
CA GLU A 512 10.33 3.58 31.34
C GLU A 512 11.50 2.59 31.53
N VAL A 513 11.81 2.17 32.76
CA VAL A 513 12.80 1.10 33.03
C VAL A 513 12.38 -0.19 32.31
N VAL A 514 11.15 -0.65 32.55
CA VAL A 514 10.63 -1.88 31.94
C VAL A 514 10.59 -1.76 30.42
N LYS A 515 10.17 -0.61 29.89
CA LYS A 515 10.14 -0.37 28.43
C LYS A 515 11.54 -0.40 27.82
N LEU A 516 12.54 0.17 28.49
CA LEU A 516 13.93 0.14 28.06
C LEU A 516 14.46 -1.30 28.01
N ILE A 517 14.23 -2.08 29.07
CA ILE A 517 14.63 -3.49 29.15
C ILE A 517 14.00 -4.28 28.01
N ILE A 518 12.68 -4.19 27.81
CA ILE A 518 11.99 -4.92 26.75
C ILE A 518 12.48 -4.48 25.36
N CYS A 519 12.70 -3.18 25.13
CA CYS A 519 13.22 -2.71 23.84
C CYS A 519 14.64 -3.20 23.56
N ILE A 520 15.51 -3.23 24.58
CA ILE A 520 16.86 -3.81 24.46
C ILE A 520 16.76 -5.31 24.19
N LEU A 521 15.91 -6.05 24.90
CA LEU A 521 15.68 -7.48 24.64
C LEU A 521 15.25 -7.75 23.20
N PHE A 522 14.28 -6.99 22.68
CA PHE A 522 13.88 -7.09 21.27
C PHE A 522 15.02 -6.76 20.31
N LEU A 523 15.85 -5.77 20.63
CA LEU A 523 17.00 -5.40 19.81
C LEU A 523 18.07 -6.51 19.82
N VAL A 524 18.32 -7.14 20.96
CA VAL A 524 19.23 -8.29 21.09
C VAL A 524 18.71 -9.49 20.29
N ILE A 525 17.42 -9.79 20.38
CA ILE A 525 16.77 -10.84 19.57
C ILE A 525 16.89 -10.52 18.07
N GLN A 526 16.73 -9.26 17.69
CA GLN A 526 16.83 -8.83 16.30
C GLN A 526 18.26 -8.96 15.74
N GLU A 527 19.25 -8.49 16.51
CA GLU A 527 20.66 -8.49 16.10
C GLU A 527 21.36 -9.83 16.35
N LYS A 528 20.67 -10.78 17.02
CA LYS A 528 21.13 -12.14 17.36
C LYS A 528 22.44 -12.19 18.17
N SER A 529 22.88 -11.05 18.72
CA SER A 529 24.14 -10.92 19.44
C SER A 529 24.15 -9.63 20.27
N LEU A 530 24.53 -9.76 21.54
CA LEU A 530 24.69 -8.63 22.47
C LEU A 530 25.76 -7.63 21.99
N ILE A 531 26.89 -8.12 21.47
CA ILE A 531 27.99 -7.27 21.00
C ILE A 531 27.55 -6.43 19.79
N ARG A 532 26.78 -7.01 18.86
CA ARG A 532 26.20 -6.25 17.74
C ARG A 532 25.17 -5.25 18.21
N CYS A 533 24.29 -5.62 19.15
CA CYS A 533 23.34 -4.71 19.76
C CYS A 533 24.04 -3.47 20.35
N LEU A 534 25.09 -3.67 21.15
CA LEU A 534 25.88 -2.58 21.73
C LEU A 534 26.54 -1.69 20.67
N LYS A 535 27.11 -2.29 19.61
CA LYS A 535 27.69 -1.53 18.49
C LYS A 535 26.66 -0.68 17.76
N VAL A 536 25.45 -1.21 17.52
CA VAL A 536 24.35 -0.47 16.89
C VAL A 536 23.87 0.67 17.79
N MET A 537 23.69 0.41 19.09
CA MET A 537 23.34 1.45 20.07
C MET A 537 24.39 2.56 20.12
N PHE A 538 25.67 2.20 20.21
CA PHE A 538 26.75 3.20 20.22
C PHE A 538 26.77 4.05 18.93
N LYS A 539 26.59 3.40 17.78
CA LYS A 539 26.57 4.09 16.49
C LYS A 539 25.37 5.02 16.33
N ASP A 540 24.16 4.56 16.64
CA ASP A 540 22.93 5.31 16.31
C ASP A 540 22.48 6.23 17.45
N ILE A 541 22.94 6.03 18.69
CA ILE A 541 22.62 6.88 19.85
C ILE A 541 23.73 7.89 20.13
N ILE A 542 24.98 7.41 20.26
CA ILE A 542 26.11 8.24 20.69
C ILE A 542 26.76 8.96 19.51
N LYS A 543 27.03 8.26 18.39
CA LYS A 543 27.66 8.90 17.21
C LYS A 543 26.71 9.79 16.39
N GLN A 544 25.41 9.83 16.72
CA GLN A 544 24.42 10.69 16.05
C GLN A 544 23.73 11.64 17.03
N PRO A 545 24.48 12.57 17.67
CA PRO A 545 23.97 13.39 18.77
C PRO A 545 22.81 14.30 18.34
N ILE A 546 22.82 14.83 17.12
CA ILE A 546 21.75 15.69 16.58
C ILE A 546 20.42 14.93 16.48
N ASP A 547 20.48 13.67 16.05
CA ASP A 547 19.29 12.83 15.89
C ASP A 547 18.75 12.36 17.24
N THR A 548 19.63 12.09 18.21
CA THR A 548 19.24 11.84 19.60
C THR A 548 18.64 13.09 20.25
N LEU A 549 19.21 14.27 20.02
CA LEU A 549 18.73 15.54 20.57
C LEU A 549 17.32 15.89 20.08
N LYS A 550 17.01 15.63 18.80
CA LYS A 550 15.65 15.78 18.27
C LYS A 550 14.65 14.89 19.02
N VAL A 551 15.06 13.70 19.47
CA VAL A 551 14.19 12.75 20.19
C VAL A 551 13.97 13.17 21.66
N CYS A 552 14.79 14.07 22.21
CA CYS A 552 14.60 14.57 23.58
C CYS A 552 13.27 15.31 23.77
N VAL A 553 12.86 16.12 22.78
CA VAL A 553 11.61 16.88 22.84
C VAL A 553 10.39 15.96 23.06
N PRO A 554 10.13 14.94 22.23
CA PRO A 554 9.00 14.04 22.47
C PRO A 554 9.17 13.21 23.74
N ALA A 555 10.40 12.84 24.14
CA ALA A 555 10.64 12.08 25.37
C ALA A 555 10.18 12.85 26.63
N VAL A 556 10.57 14.12 26.77
CA VAL A 556 10.16 14.98 27.89
C VAL A 556 8.64 15.15 27.90
N ILE A 557 8.07 15.44 26.73
CA ILE A 557 6.63 15.63 26.59
C ILE A 557 5.85 14.38 26.98
N TYR A 558 6.33 13.18 26.63
CA TYR A 558 5.67 11.94 27.03
C TYR A 558 5.68 11.69 28.55
N VAL A 559 6.75 12.07 29.26
CA VAL A 559 6.78 11.96 30.74
C VAL A 559 5.73 12.88 31.36
N ILE A 560 5.68 14.15 30.92
CA ILE A 560 4.69 15.13 31.40
C ILE A 560 3.26 14.66 31.05
N GLN A 561 3.05 14.24 29.80
CA GLN A 561 1.78 13.72 29.33
C GLN A 561 1.31 12.54 30.19
N ASN A 562 2.17 11.54 30.43
CA ASN A 562 1.81 10.36 31.22
C ASN A 562 1.42 10.73 32.65
N ASN A 563 2.10 11.72 33.28
CA ASN A 563 1.73 12.23 34.59
C ASN A 563 0.33 12.86 34.58
N LEU A 564 0.02 13.69 33.58
CA LEU A 564 -1.31 14.27 33.39
C LEU A 564 -2.39 13.20 33.17
N LEU A 565 -2.08 12.08 32.51
CA LEU A 565 -3.02 10.96 32.37
C LEU A 565 -3.36 10.30 33.72
N TYR A 566 -2.40 10.21 34.66
CA TYR A 566 -2.67 9.75 36.02
C TYR A 566 -3.57 10.73 36.78
N ILE A 567 -3.33 12.03 36.65
CA ILE A 567 -4.20 13.06 37.24
C ILE A 567 -5.61 12.94 36.66
N ALA A 568 -5.74 12.80 35.34
CA ALA A 568 -7.02 12.64 34.66
C ALA A 568 -7.82 11.42 35.15
N VAL A 569 -7.21 10.22 35.13
CA VAL A 569 -7.89 8.97 35.53
C VAL A 569 -8.23 8.93 37.02
N SER A 570 -7.48 9.65 37.86
CA SER A 570 -7.81 9.81 39.28
C SER A 570 -9.08 10.62 39.49
N ASN A 571 -9.40 11.53 38.56
CA ASN A 571 -10.45 12.53 38.71
C ASN A 571 -11.68 12.30 37.80
N LEU A 572 -11.57 11.42 36.81
CA LEU A 572 -12.66 11.09 35.88
C LEU A 572 -13.00 9.61 35.91
N PRO A 573 -14.28 9.23 35.70
CA PRO A 573 -14.65 7.85 35.41
C PRO A 573 -13.87 7.30 34.20
N ALA A 574 -13.52 6.01 34.23
CA ALA A 574 -12.74 5.37 33.16
C ALA A 574 -13.39 5.50 31.78
N ALA A 575 -14.70 5.33 31.69
CA ALA A 575 -15.48 5.48 30.46
C ALA A 575 -15.44 6.93 29.93
N THR A 576 -15.69 7.92 30.80
CA THR A 576 -15.57 9.35 30.47
C THR A 576 -14.18 9.70 29.97
N TYR A 577 -13.13 9.28 30.68
CA TYR A 577 -11.73 9.50 30.28
C TYR A 577 -11.40 8.88 28.92
N MET A 578 -11.85 7.65 28.65
CA MET A 578 -11.57 6.98 27.38
C MET A 578 -12.13 7.70 26.16
N VAL A 579 -13.34 8.25 26.30
CA VAL A 579 -14.03 8.99 25.24
C VAL A 579 -13.40 10.38 25.08
N THR A 580 -13.14 11.08 26.19
CA THR A 580 -12.57 12.43 26.13
C THR A 580 -11.12 12.45 25.66
N TYR A 581 -10.33 11.41 25.96
CA TYR A 581 -8.96 11.30 25.48
C TYR A 581 -8.84 11.19 23.94
N GLN A 582 -9.95 10.99 23.23
CA GLN A 582 -9.98 11.04 21.77
C GLN A 582 -9.87 12.47 21.22
N LEU A 583 -9.96 13.51 22.06
CA LEU A 583 -9.57 14.90 21.74
C LEU A 583 -8.17 14.98 21.13
N LYS A 584 -7.29 14.01 21.41
CA LYS A 584 -5.97 13.92 20.76
C LYS A 584 -6.06 13.89 19.23
N ILE A 585 -7.14 13.38 18.65
CA ILE A 585 -7.34 13.38 17.19
C ILE A 585 -7.49 14.81 16.67
N LEU A 586 -8.21 15.66 17.40
CA LEU A 586 -8.35 17.08 17.09
C LEU A 586 -6.99 17.78 17.13
N THR A 587 -6.24 17.62 18.21
CA THR A 587 -4.93 18.28 18.38
C THR A 587 -3.91 17.76 17.36
N SER A 588 -3.84 16.44 17.12
CA SER A 588 -3.02 15.86 16.05
C SER A 588 -3.39 16.39 14.66
N ALA A 589 -4.67 16.59 14.37
CA ALA A 589 -5.11 17.15 13.09
C ALA A 589 -4.67 18.62 12.94
N LEU A 590 -4.80 19.43 14.00
CA LEU A 590 -4.31 20.80 14.02
C LEU A 590 -2.80 20.86 13.76
N PHE A 591 -2.00 20.05 14.49
CA PHE A 591 -0.55 19.99 14.27
C PHE A 591 -0.17 19.40 12.91
N THR A 592 -0.98 18.51 12.33
CA THR A 592 -0.78 18.02 10.97
C THR A 592 -0.94 19.14 9.94
N VAL A 593 -1.90 20.04 10.14
CA VAL A 593 -2.10 21.20 9.27
C VAL A 593 -0.99 22.24 9.48
N THR A 594 -0.62 22.55 10.73
CA THR A 594 0.35 23.62 11.02
C THR A 594 1.81 23.19 10.84
N ILE A 595 2.22 22.04 11.40
CA ILE A 595 3.62 21.56 11.40
C ILE A 595 3.98 20.82 10.11
N LEU A 596 3.09 19.93 9.63
CA LEU A 596 3.33 19.14 8.42
C LEU A 596 2.79 19.80 7.14
N ARG A 597 2.08 20.94 7.26
CA ARG A 597 1.46 21.69 6.14
C ARG A 597 0.61 20.81 5.22
N ARG A 598 -0.06 19.79 5.79
CA ARG A 598 -0.96 18.90 5.04
C ARG A 598 -2.38 19.47 5.03
N ARG A 599 -3.07 19.35 3.89
CA ARG A 599 -4.48 19.75 3.77
C ARG A 599 -5.39 18.61 4.21
N LEU A 600 -6.38 18.91 5.03
CA LEU A 600 -7.45 17.98 5.42
C LEU A 600 -8.63 18.12 4.46
N SER A 601 -9.35 17.02 4.22
CA SER A 601 -10.60 17.04 3.45
C SER A 601 -11.75 17.66 4.25
N LEU A 602 -12.81 18.13 3.57
CA LEU A 602 -14.02 18.63 4.23
C LEU A 602 -14.64 17.58 5.15
N LEU A 603 -14.66 16.31 4.73
CA LEU A 603 -15.13 15.18 5.55
C LEU A 603 -14.29 14.99 6.83
N GLN A 604 -12.98 15.20 6.76
CA GLN A 604 -12.13 15.17 7.95
C GLN A 604 -12.40 16.36 8.88
N TRP A 605 -12.64 17.56 8.35
CA TRP A 605 -13.06 18.70 9.18
C TRP A 605 -14.42 18.47 9.84
N LEU A 606 -15.40 17.94 9.10
CA LEU A 606 -16.69 17.53 9.67
C LEU A 606 -16.51 16.47 10.75
N ALA A 607 -15.55 15.54 10.60
CA ALA A 607 -15.26 14.53 11.61
C ALA A 607 -14.72 15.14 12.90
N LEU A 608 -13.89 16.19 12.80
CA LEU A 608 -13.38 16.90 13.96
C LEU A 608 -14.47 17.66 14.71
N VAL A 609 -15.42 18.27 13.99
CA VAL A 609 -16.58 18.93 14.59
C VAL A 609 -17.47 17.91 15.31
N LEU A 610 -17.76 16.78 14.65
CA LEU A 610 -18.53 15.68 15.24
C LEU A 610 -17.84 15.10 16.49
N LEU A 611 -16.52 14.94 16.45
CA LEU A 611 -15.71 14.49 17.58
C LEU A 611 -15.85 15.45 18.77
N PHE A 612 -15.67 16.74 18.55
CA PHE A 612 -15.76 17.76 19.59
C PHE A 612 -17.17 17.81 20.19
N GLY A 613 -18.21 17.78 19.36
CA GLY A 613 -19.60 17.72 19.81
C GLY A 613 -19.89 16.47 20.64
N GLY A 614 -19.43 15.29 20.20
CA GLY A 614 -19.59 14.04 20.95
C GLY A 614 -18.92 14.07 22.33
N ILE A 615 -17.73 14.65 22.43
CA ILE A 615 -17.02 14.80 23.70
C ILE A 615 -17.71 15.83 24.61
N ALA A 616 -18.23 16.93 24.05
CA ALA A 616 -19.00 17.92 24.81
C ALA A 616 -20.26 17.28 25.42
N LEU A 617 -20.99 16.44 24.68
CA LEU A 617 -22.15 15.70 25.21
C LEU A 617 -21.77 14.77 26.37
N VAL A 618 -20.67 14.03 26.25
CA VAL A 618 -20.15 13.15 27.32
C VAL A 618 -19.74 13.95 28.56
N GLN A 619 -19.14 15.13 28.38
CA GLN A 619 -18.75 16.00 29.51
C GLN A 619 -19.95 16.66 30.19
N LEU A 620 -20.97 17.07 29.43
CA LEU A 620 -22.21 17.63 29.98
C LEU A 620 -22.95 16.61 30.85
N ASP A 621 -22.92 15.32 30.46
CA ASP A 621 -23.50 14.25 31.26
C ASP A 621 -22.76 14.08 32.60
N ASP A 622 -21.43 14.08 32.56
CA ASP A 622 -20.58 13.96 33.75
C ASP A 622 -20.84 15.13 34.72
N GLN A 623 -20.92 16.37 34.22
CA GLN A 623 -21.26 17.54 35.06
C GLN A 623 -22.66 17.42 35.69
N ARG A 624 -23.67 16.97 34.93
CA ARG A 624 -25.03 16.75 35.46
C ARG A 624 -25.06 15.69 36.55
N ALA A 625 -24.34 14.58 36.37
CA ALA A 625 -24.26 13.52 37.36
C ALA A 625 -23.61 14.01 38.67
N ASN A 626 -22.53 14.78 38.57
CA ASN A 626 -21.86 15.37 39.74
C ASN A 626 -22.74 16.39 40.48
N MET A 627 -23.51 17.21 39.75
CA MET A 627 -24.43 18.19 40.34
C MET A 627 -25.57 17.52 41.12
N LYS A 628 -26.13 16.40 40.61
CA LYS A 628 -27.14 15.61 41.32
C LYS A 628 -26.62 15.01 42.63
N VAL A 629 -25.40 14.45 42.61
CA VAL A 629 -24.77 13.90 43.83
C VAL A 629 -24.50 15.00 44.85
N MET A 630 -24.10 16.21 44.41
CA MET A 630 -23.95 17.35 45.32
C MET A 630 -25.28 17.76 45.95
N GLU A 631 -26.36 17.79 45.17
CA GLU A 631 -27.71 18.14 45.63
C GLU A 631 -28.26 17.10 46.62
N GLU A 632 -28.04 15.80 46.37
CA GLU A 632 -28.39 14.70 47.29
C GLU A 632 -27.57 14.74 48.61
N ASN A 633 -26.28 15.13 48.54
CA ASN A 633 -25.45 15.30 49.73
C ASN A 633 -25.84 16.57 50.54
N ILE A 634 -26.23 17.66 49.88
CA ILE A 634 -26.68 18.89 50.56
C ILE A 634 -28.06 18.69 51.22
N THR A 635 -28.94 17.92 50.59
CA THR A 635 -30.27 17.58 51.14
C THR A 635 -30.17 16.63 52.33
N SER A 636 -29.29 15.61 52.29
CA SER A 636 -29.05 14.73 53.44
C SER A 636 -28.36 15.41 54.63
N ILE A 637 -27.57 16.48 54.41
CA ILE A 637 -27.01 17.31 55.50
C ILE A 637 -28.09 18.17 56.17
N ARG A 638 -29.19 18.50 55.49
CA ARG A 638 -30.32 19.22 56.10
C ARG A 638 -31.18 18.36 57.01
N ASP A 639 -31.18 17.03 56.83
CA ASP A 639 -32.01 16.10 57.60
C ASP A 639 -31.29 15.46 58.81
N ASP A 640 -29.96 15.56 58.92
CA ASP A 640 -29.21 14.96 60.04
C ASP A 640 -28.48 16.00 60.89
N SER A 641 -29.26 16.74 61.66
CA SER A 641 -28.79 17.58 62.77
C SER A 641 -28.59 16.75 64.05
N SER A 642 -28.07 15.52 64.01
CA SER A 642 -27.55 14.85 65.21
C SER A 642 -26.78 13.55 64.90
N ARG A 643 -25.45 13.65 64.71
CA ARG A 643 -24.43 12.88 65.48
C ARG A 643 -23.05 12.99 64.85
N THR A 644 -22.15 13.57 65.63
CA THR A 644 -20.71 13.52 65.49
C THR A 644 -20.20 12.08 65.68
N ALA A 645 -19.72 11.46 64.60
CA ALA A 645 -18.77 10.35 64.67
C ALA A 645 -17.86 10.40 63.43
N LYS A 646 -16.61 10.81 63.63
CA LYS A 646 -15.55 10.77 62.62
C LYS A 646 -15.23 9.31 62.29
N SER A 647 -15.88 8.74 61.27
CA SER A 647 -15.32 7.61 60.53
C SER A 647 -14.52 8.16 59.35
N GLU A 648 -13.18 8.16 59.45
CA GLU A 648 -12.28 8.41 58.32
C GLU A 648 -12.40 7.27 57.28
N ILE A 649 -13.51 7.25 56.55
CA ILE A 649 -13.54 6.57 55.25
C ILE A 649 -12.81 7.53 54.31
N HIS A 650 -11.57 7.20 53.95
CA HIS A 650 -10.77 7.90 52.93
C HIS A 650 -11.47 7.78 51.55
N ILE A 651 -12.57 8.51 51.34
CA ILE A 651 -13.17 8.70 50.03
C ILE A 651 -12.23 9.61 49.25
N VAL A 652 -11.57 9.08 48.23
CA VAL A 652 -10.71 9.87 47.33
C VAL A 652 -11.53 11.01 46.72
N LYS A 653 -11.29 12.25 47.14
CA LYS A 653 -11.99 13.45 46.64
C LYS A 653 -11.68 13.65 45.16
N GLN A 654 -12.66 13.44 44.28
CA GLN A 654 -12.51 13.60 42.83
C GLN A 654 -12.91 15.01 42.41
N ASN A 655 -12.12 15.62 41.52
CA ASN A 655 -12.46 16.89 40.89
C ASN A 655 -12.53 16.72 39.36
N PRO A 656 -13.73 16.51 38.79
CA PRO A 656 -13.93 16.30 37.36
C PRO A 656 -13.35 17.40 36.47
N ILE A 657 -13.37 18.66 36.93
CA ILE A 657 -12.82 19.81 36.19
C ILE A 657 -11.30 19.67 36.05
N ASN A 658 -10.61 19.35 37.16
CA ASN A 658 -9.17 19.10 37.13
C ASN A 658 -8.84 17.89 36.25
N GLY A 659 -9.68 16.85 36.28
CA GLY A 659 -9.54 15.68 35.43
C GLY A 659 -9.67 16.02 33.95
N PHE A 660 -10.69 16.78 33.56
CA PHE A 660 -10.89 17.22 32.17
C PHE A 660 -9.77 18.16 31.69
N ALA A 661 -9.35 19.12 32.52
CA ALA A 661 -8.23 20.00 32.21
C ALA A 661 -6.94 19.21 31.96
N ALA A 662 -6.65 18.20 32.80
CA ALA A 662 -5.51 17.32 32.61
C ALA A 662 -5.59 16.52 31.31
N VAL A 663 -6.76 15.98 30.93
CA VAL A 663 -6.97 15.32 29.63
C VAL A 663 -6.72 16.26 28.47
N LEU A 664 -7.23 17.50 28.53
CA LEU A 664 -7.09 18.48 27.46
C LEU A 664 -5.62 18.81 27.20
N VAL A 665 -4.86 19.14 28.25
CA VAL A 665 -3.43 19.42 28.15
C VAL A 665 -2.68 18.18 27.65
N ALA A 666 -2.99 16.99 28.19
CA ALA A 666 -2.38 15.75 27.74
C ALA A 666 -2.66 15.45 26.26
N CYS A 667 -3.85 15.78 25.74
CA CYS A 667 -4.20 15.64 24.33
C CYS A 667 -3.40 16.60 23.44
N ILE A 668 -3.18 17.84 23.87
CA ILE A 668 -2.37 18.81 23.13
C ILE A 668 -0.92 18.32 23.05
N LEU A 669 -0.34 17.93 24.19
CA LEU A 669 1.00 17.37 24.27
C LEU A 669 1.16 16.09 23.44
N SER A 670 0.17 15.18 23.51
CA SER A 670 0.15 13.96 22.70
C SER A 670 0.08 14.26 21.20
N GLY A 671 -0.75 15.23 20.81
CA GLY A 671 -0.92 15.62 19.42
C GLY A 671 0.36 16.21 18.83
N PHE A 672 1.02 17.09 19.59
CA PHE A 672 2.29 17.69 19.20
C PHE A 672 3.40 16.64 19.10
N SER A 673 3.62 15.87 20.18
CA SER A 673 4.69 14.85 20.27
C SER A 673 4.54 13.78 19.19
N GLY A 674 3.31 13.31 18.93
CA GLY A 674 3.04 12.33 17.89
C GLY A 674 3.38 12.83 16.48
N ILE A 675 2.97 14.05 16.12
CA ILE A 675 3.26 14.65 14.81
C ILE A 675 4.73 15.02 14.66
N TYR A 676 5.36 15.49 15.73
CA TYR A 676 6.79 15.77 15.77
C TYR A 676 7.62 14.49 15.59
N LEU A 677 7.27 13.42 16.29
CA LEU A 677 7.90 12.10 16.12
C LEU A 677 7.65 11.54 14.71
N GLU A 678 6.45 11.70 14.14
CA GLU A 678 6.17 11.32 12.74
C GLU A 678 7.10 12.08 11.77
N LYS A 679 7.31 13.38 11.99
CA LYS A 679 8.20 14.20 11.16
C LYS A 679 9.64 13.71 11.20
N ILE A 680 10.12 13.29 12.37
CA ILE A 680 11.47 12.74 12.56
C ILE A 680 11.59 11.34 11.95
N LEU A 681 10.62 10.46 12.23
CA LEU A 681 10.62 9.07 11.76
C LEU A 681 10.56 8.97 10.23
N LYS A 682 9.80 9.86 9.57
CA LYS A 682 9.66 9.87 8.11
C LYS A 682 10.90 10.39 7.37
N GLY A 683 11.95 10.82 8.08
CA GLY A 683 13.20 11.33 7.52
C GLY A 683 14.45 10.47 7.80
N SER A 684 14.34 9.33 8.51
CA SER A 684 15.52 8.55 8.95
C SER A 684 15.36 7.04 8.76
N ASP A 685 16.44 6.35 8.36
CA ASP A 685 16.51 4.88 8.20
C ASP A 685 16.69 4.12 9.54
N VAL A 686 16.50 4.78 10.68
CA VAL A 686 16.72 4.20 12.01
C VAL A 686 15.60 3.24 12.38
N SER A 687 15.94 2.08 12.94
CA SER A 687 14.94 1.09 13.33
C SER A 687 13.99 1.65 14.41
N VAL A 688 12.71 1.22 14.35
CA VAL A 688 11.69 1.61 15.33
C VAL A 688 12.12 1.27 16.77
N TRP A 689 12.85 0.16 16.95
CA TRP A 689 13.36 -0.26 18.25
C TRP A 689 14.46 0.66 18.77
N ILE A 690 15.42 1.06 17.93
CA ILE A 690 16.45 2.04 18.32
C ILE A 690 15.81 3.37 18.70
N ARG A 691 14.79 3.82 17.96
CA ARG A 691 14.06 5.04 18.31
C ARG A 691 13.33 4.93 19.67
N ASN A 692 12.74 3.77 19.97
CA ASN A 692 12.15 3.51 21.29
C ASN A 692 13.21 3.43 22.41
N VAL A 693 14.39 2.88 22.14
CA VAL A 693 15.52 2.89 23.08
C VAL A 693 16.02 4.32 23.32
N GLN A 694 16.17 5.14 22.27
CA GLN A 694 16.52 6.55 22.39
C GLN A 694 15.50 7.32 23.23
N LEU A 695 14.20 7.14 22.95
CA LEU A 695 13.12 7.74 23.74
C LEU A 695 13.22 7.31 25.21
N ALA A 696 13.38 6.01 25.48
CA ALA A 696 13.43 5.47 26.82
C ALA A 696 14.65 5.98 27.62
N ILE A 697 15.85 5.96 27.03
CA ILE A 697 17.10 6.44 27.67
C ILE A 697 17.00 7.91 28.06
N ILE A 698 16.33 8.75 27.26
CA ILE A 698 16.13 10.16 27.61
C ILE A 698 14.97 10.35 28.59
N SER A 699 13.88 9.59 28.45
CA SER A 699 12.72 9.72 29.35
C SER A 699 13.01 9.23 30.77
N LEU A 700 13.92 8.28 30.95
CA LEU A 700 14.26 7.71 32.25
C LEU A 700 14.83 8.75 33.24
N PRO A 701 15.90 9.51 32.92
CA PRO A 701 16.39 10.56 33.81
C PRO A 701 15.36 11.69 34.00
N VAL A 702 14.59 12.02 32.96
CA VAL A 702 13.52 13.03 33.06
C VAL A 702 12.42 12.57 34.04
N ALA A 703 12.03 11.29 33.99
CA ALA A 703 11.06 10.72 34.91
C ALA A 703 11.61 10.66 36.34
N LEU A 704 12.90 10.35 36.51
CA LEU A 704 13.55 10.36 37.82
C LEU A 704 13.61 11.77 38.42
N VAL A 705 14.00 12.77 37.63
CA VAL A 705 13.96 14.17 38.04
C VAL A 705 12.54 14.58 38.43
N ASN A 706 11.53 14.13 37.68
CA ASN A 706 10.13 14.41 38.01
C ASN A 706 9.69 13.79 39.35
N VAL A 707 10.22 12.61 39.73
CA VAL A 707 9.99 12.02 41.07
C VAL A 707 10.52 12.95 42.16
N PHE A 708 11.75 13.46 42.01
CA PHE A 708 12.35 14.34 43.02
C PHE A 708 11.69 15.74 43.06
N ILE A 709 11.21 16.25 41.93
CA ILE A 709 10.51 17.53 41.89
C ILE A 709 9.14 17.45 42.58
N GLN A 710 8.35 16.39 42.33
CA GLN A 710 6.97 16.32 42.82
C GLN A 710 6.84 15.62 44.18
N ASP A 711 7.64 14.58 44.43
CA ASP A 711 7.40 13.64 45.53
C ASP A 711 8.64 13.41 46.43
N SER A 712 9.67 14.26 46.34
CA SER A 712 10.92 14.10 47.11
C SER A 712 10.72 13.87 48.60
N LYS A 713 9.87 14.66 49.27
CA LYS A 713 9.61 14.53 50.72
C LYS A 713 9.08 13.13 51.06
N LYS A 714 8.05 12.68 50.36
CA LYS A 714 7.45 11.35 50.57
C LYS A 714 8.41 10.22 50.23
N VAL A 715 9.21 10.38 49.19
CA VAL A 715 10.21 9.39 48.79
C VAL A 715 11.32 9.26 49.84
N LEU A 716 11.75 10.36 50.45
CA LEU A 716 12.78 10.36 51.49
C LEU A 716 12.25 9.79 52.81
N GLU A 717 11.00 10.06 53.16
CA GLU A 717 10.38 9.60 54.42
C GLU A 717 9.92 8.14 54.38
N LEU A 718 9.30 7.72 53.28
CA LEU A 718 8.58 6.44 53.19
C LEU A 718 9.18 5.49 52.12
N GLY A 719 10.11 5.97 51.30
CA GLY A 719 10.70 5.24 50.18
C GLY A 719 9.96 5.41 48.84
N MET A 720 10.59 4.98 47.74
CA MET A 720 9.98 5.09 46.39
C MET A 720 8.81 4.13 46.16
N LEU A 721 8.80 2.97 46.84
CA LEU A 721 7.87 1.87 46.57
C LEU A 721 6.61 1.89 47.45
N VAL A 722 6.30 3.03 48.06
CA VAL A 722 5.11 3.23 48.89
C VAL A 722 3.84 2.95 48.10
N GLY A 723 2.91 2.17 48.69
CA GLY A 723 1.65 1.79 48.05
C GLY A 723 1.78 0.85 46.83
N PHE A 724 2.99 0.36 46.50
CA PHE A 724 3.18 -0.61 45.42
C PHE A 724 2.70 -2.00 45.82
N ASP A 725 1.92 -2.62 44.94
CA ASP A 725 1.52 -4.02 45.05
C ASP A 725 1.51 -4.68 43.67
N ILE A 726 1.09 -5.95 43.63
CA ILE A 726 1.12 -6.73 42.39
C ILE A 726 0.28 -6.09 41.27
N VAL A 727 -0.82 -5.40 41.62
CA VAL A 727 -1.70 -4.75 40.64
C VAL A 727 -1.04 -3.49 40.06
N VAL A 728 -0.29 -2.73 40.89
CA VAL A 728 0.55 -1.60 40.41
C VAL A 728 1.64 -2.11 39.46
N TRP A 729 2.31 -3.21 39.79
CA TRP A 729 3.29 -3.82 38.89
C TRP A 729 2.65 -4.28 37.57
N CYS A 730 1.48 -4.94 37.63
CA CYS A 730 0.72 -5.28 36.43
C CYS A 730 0.39 -4.05 35.57
N LEU A 731 0.00 -2.93 36.18
CA LEU A 731 -0.24 -1.66 35.47
C LEU A 731 1.02 -1.11 34.79
N ILE A 732 2.18 -1.21 35.45
CA ILE A 732 3.46 -0.79 34.90
C ILE A 732 3.81 -1.63 33.67
N PHE A 733 3.74 -2.96 33.77
CA PHE A 733 3.96 -3.86 32.63
C PHE A 733 3.00 -3.57 31.47
N LEU A 734 1.72 -3.36 31.78
CA LEU A 734 0.68 -3.10 30.80
C LEU A 734 0.89 -1.77 30.06
N SER A 735 1.37 -0.75 30.78
CA SER A 735 1.75 0.55 30.21
C SER A 735 2.98 0.44 29.30
N SER A 736 3.99 -0.33 29.69
CA SER A 736 5.19 -0.57 28.88
C SER A 736 4.86 -1.36 27.60
N ILE A 737 4.03 -2.41 27.70
CA ILE A 737 3.54 -3.18 26.54
C ILE A 737 2.74 -2.29 25.59
N GLY A 738 1.92 -1.36 26.10
CA GLY A 738 1.16 -0.43 25.28
C GLY A 738 2.02 0.43 24.37
N GLY A 739 3.07 1.05 24.93
CA GLY A 739 4.01 1.86 24.15
C GLY A 739 4.69 1.08 23.01
N ILE A 740 5.04 -0.18 23.27
CA ILE A 740 5.66 -1.08 22.27
C ILE A 740 4.64 -1.53 21.22
N THR A 741 3.43 -1.87 21.65
CA THR A 741 2.34 -2.33 20.78
C THR A 741 1.96 -1.25 19.77
N VAL A 742 1.90 0.02 20.20
CA VAL A 742 1.68 1.17 19.31
C VAL A 742 2.76 1.23 18.21
N ALA A 743 4.03 1.00 18.54
CA ALA A 743 5.12 1.01 17.58
C ALA A 743 5.02 -0.14 16.54
N ILE A 744 4.65 -1.35 16.98
CA ILE A 744 4.39 -2.51 16.10
C ILE A 744 3.21 -2.22 15.18
N VAL A 745 2.11 -1.71 15.73
CA VAL A 745 0.89 -1.38 15.00
C VAL A 745 1.13 -0.26 13.98
N ILE A 746 1.98 0.73 14.27
CA ILE A 746 2.44 1.73 13.29
C ILE A 746 3.13 1.06 12.09
N LYS A 747 3.90 0.00 12.33
CA LYS A 747 4.66 -0.69 11.29
C LYS A 747 3.81 -1.64 10.42
N TYR A 748 2.86 -2.36 11.01
CA TYR A 748 2.16 -3.47 10.33
C TYR A 748 0.66 -3.25 10.08
N ALA A 749 0.03 -2.25 10.70
CA ALA A 749 -1.42 -2.03 10.57
C ALA A 749 -1.76 -0.69 9.89
N ASP A 750 -2.83 -0.72 9.09
CA ASP A 750 -3.40 0.44 8.43
C ASP A 750 -4.10 1.36 9.43
N ASN A 751 -4.16 2.66 9.15
CA ASN A 751 -4.78 3.64 10.04
C ASN A 751 -6.27 3.35 10.31
N ILE A 752 -6.97 2.76 9.33
CA ILE A 752 -8.38 2.34 9.49
C ILE A 752 -8.50 1.23 10.54
N LEU A 753 -7.60 0.24 10.55
CA LEU A 753 -7.65 -0.87 11.50
C LEU A 753 -7.30 -0.42 12.93
N LYS A 754 -6.41 0.58 13.07
CA LYS A 754 -6.14 1.22 14.35
C LYS A 754 -7.37 1.92 14.91
N ALA A 755 -8.14 2.57 14.03
CA ALA A 755 -9.40 3.22 14.37
C ALA A 755 -10.41 2.19 14.89
N PHE A 756 -10.57 1.05 14.19
CA PHE A 756 -11.38 -0.08 14.66
C PHE A 756 -10.94 -0.57 16.04
N ALA A 757 -9.64 -0.79 16.26
CA ALA A 757 -9.12 -1.25 17.55
C ALA A 757 -9.41 -0.25 18.68
N ALA A 758 -9.25 1.05 18.42
CA ALA A 758 -9.56 2.10 19.40
C ALA A 758 -11.05 2.14 19.74
N SER A 759 -11.94 2.07 18.74
CA SER A 759 -13.40 2.07 18.95
C SER A 759 -13.86 0.85 19.75
N ILE A 760 -13.33 -0.33 19.45
CA ILE A 760 -13.65 -1.56 20.21
C ILE A 760 -13.15 -1.43 21.66
N ALA A 761 -11.97 -0.87 21.89
CA ALA A 761 -11.45 -0.66 23.24
C ALA A 761 -12.34 0.29 24.07
N ILE A 762 -12.87 1.36 23.47
CA ILE A 762 -13.83 2.27 24.13
C ILE A 762 -15.08 1.51 24.54
N ILE A 763 -15.66 0.70 23.64
CA ILE A 763 -16.87 -0.08 23.92
C ILE A 763 -16.62 -1.08 25.06
N ILE A 764 -15.53 -1.84 24.98
CA ILE A 764 -15.16 -2.82 26.02
C ILE A 764 -14.97 -2.12 27.37
N ALA A 765 -14.26 -1.00 27.41
CA ALA A 765 -14.04 -0.26 28.64
C ALA A 765 -15.32 0.35 29.21
N CYS A 766 -16.27 0.80 28.38
CA CYS A 766 -17.58 1.27 28.83
C CYS A 766 -18.38 0.14 29.49
N ILE A 767 -18.46 -1.02 28.83
CA ILE A 767 -19.16 -2.21 29.37
C ILE A 767 -18.48 -2.68 30.67
N ALA A 768 -17.16 -2.81 30.66
CA ALA A 768 -16.40 -3.22 31.84
C ALA A 768 -16.53 -2.20 32.97
N SER A 769 -16.57 -0.89 32.68
CA SER A 769 -16.79 0.14 33.71
C SER A 769 -18.19 0.05 34.32
N ALA A 770 -19.20 -0.30 33.53
CA ALA A 770 -20.56 -0.50 34.04
C ALA A 770 -20.63 -1.68 35.02
N VAL A 771 -19.87 -2.74 34.77
CA VAL A 771 -19.82 -3.93 35.63
C VAL A 771 -18.91 -3.73 36.85
N LEU A 772 -17.69 -3.24 36.64
CA LEU A 772 -16.64 -3.18 37.68
C LEU A 772 -16.76 -1.95 38.59
N PHE A 773 -17.21 -0.81 38.05
CA PHE A 773 -17.29 0.45 38.79
C PHE A 773 -18.73 0.94 38.99
N GLN A 774 -19.73 0.09 38.71
CA GLN A 774 -21.16 0.43 38.78
C GLN A 774 -21.53 1.69 37.98
N PHE A 775 -20.79 1.97 36.88
CA PHE A 775 -21.03 3.12 36.03
C PHE A 775 -22.38 2.96 35.28
N ARG A 776 -23.28 3.93 35.44
CA ARG A 776 -24.58 3.94 34.77
C ARG A 776 -24.56 4.95 33.61
N PRO A 777 -24.30 4.51 32.37
CA PRO A 777 -24.24 5.43 31.23
C PRO A 777 -25.63 6.00 30.96
N ALA A 778 -25.78 7.32 31.05
CA ALA A 778 -27.01 7.97 30.62
C ALA A 778 -27.08 8.06 29.08
N VAL A 779 -28.26 8.39 28.56
CA VAL A 779 -28.50 8.49 27.11
C VAL A 779 -27.55 9.52 26.47
N LEU A 780 -27.28 10.64 27.16
CA LEU A 780 -26.40 11.69 26.65
C LEU A 780 -24.95 11.19 26.48
N PHE A 781 -24.45 10.41 27.45
CA PHE A 781 -23.15 9.74 27.36
C PHE A 781 -23.09 8.76 26.17
N LEU A 782 -24.14 7.96 25.97
CA LEU A 782 -24.20 6.99 24.87
C LEU A 782 -24.20 7.67 23.50
N VAL A 783 -25.03 8.71 23.32
CA VAL A 783 -25.07 9.50 22.08
C VAL A 783 -23.71 10.15 21.82
N GLY A 784 -23.12 10.78 22.83
CA GLY A 784 -21.79 11.38 22.70
C GLY A 784 -20.71 10.36 22.31
N THR A 785 -20.73 9.18 22.93
CA THR A 785 -19.80 8.08 22.62
C THR A 785 -19.96 7.57 21.18
N VAL A 786 -21.20 7.43 20.69
CA VAL A 786 -21.47 7.04 19.29
C VAL A 786 -20.95 8.10 18.32
N CYS A 787 -21.17 9.39 18.61
CA CYS A 787 -20.62 10.49 17.81
C CYS A 787 -19.09 10.44 17.75
N VAL A 788 -18.42 10.20 18.89
CA VAL A 788 -16.95 10.07 18.95
C VAL A 788 -16.46 8.88 18.13
N ILE A 789 -17.09 7.72 18.25
CA ILE A 789 -16.74 6.53 17.46
C ILE A 789 -16.95 6.79 15.96
N GLY A 790 -18.09 7.36 15.57
CA GLY A 790 -18.37 7.73 14.18
C GLY A 790 -17.35 8.70 13.61
N ALA A 791 -16.94 9.71 14.40
CA ALA A 791 -15.90 10.66 14.03
C ALA A 791 -14.53 9.99 13.84
N ILE A 792 -14.14 9.06 14.73
CA ILE A 792 -12.89 8.28 14.61
C ILE A 792 -12.84 7.54 13.27
N PHE A 793 -13.94 6.90 12.87
CA PHE A 793 -14.04 6.22 11.57
C PHE A 793 -14.00 7.19 10.40
N MET A 794 -14.83 8.23 10.43
CA MET A 794 -14.92 9.20 9.35
C MET A 794 -13.58 9.90 9.09
N TYR A 795 -12.85 10.24 10.15
CA TYR A 795 -11.50 10.80 10.03
C TYR A 795 -10.49 9.81 9.42
N SER A 796 -10.60 8.53 9.78
CA SER A 796 -9.62 7.49 9.42
C SER A 796 -9.80 6.92 8.00
N ILE A 797 -11.01 7.01 7.41
CA ILE A 797 -11.32 6.53 6.06
C ILE A 797 -10.65 7.38 4.96
N PHE A 798 -10.37 8.66 5.22
CA PHE A 798 -9.83 9.60 4.25
C PHE A 798 -8.38 10.02 4.58
N PRO A 799 -7.38 9.12 4.56
CA PRO A 799 -6.01 9.50 4.86
C PRO A 799 -5.48 10.51 3.84
N TYR A 800 -4.63 11.43 4.32
CA TYR A 800 -3.95 12.39 3.46
C TYR A 800 -3.18 11.67 2.34
N LYS A 801 -3.57 11.92 1.09
CA LYS A 801 -2.81 11.54 -0.11
C LYS A 801 -1.95 12.72 -0.51
N LYS A 802 -0.61 12.55 -0.59
CA LYS A 802 0.26 13.58 -1.18
C LYS A 802 -0.24 13.85 -2.61
N LYS A 803 -0.75 15.05 -2.88
CA LYS A 803 -0.86 15.54 -4.26
C LYS A 803 0.57 15.72 -4.75
N TYR A 804 0.99 14.93 -5.73
CA TYR A 804 2.20 15.25 -6.47
C TYR A 804 1.93 16.55 -7.21
N GLN A 805 2.51 17.66 -6.74
CA GLN A 805 2.69 18.83 -7.59
C GLN A 805 3.62 18.38 -8.72
N GLN A 806 3.12 18.45 -9.96
CA GLN A 806 4.01 18.59 -11.10
C GLN A 806 4.80 19.87 -10.83
N THR A 807 6.11 19.73 -10.58
CA THR A 807 7.00 20.88 -10.66
C THR A 807 6.79 21.52 -12.03
N PRO A 808 6.71 22.85 -12.13
CA PRO A 808 6.70 23.53 -13.42
C PRO A 808 7.84 22.97 -14.24
N THR A 809 7.55 22.50 -15.45
CA THR A 809 8.58 22.30 -16.47
C THR A 809 9.27 23.64 -16.64
N GLU A 810 10.52 23.74 -16.18
CA GLU A 810 11.42 24.79 -16.65
C GLU A 810 11.41 24.74 -18.18
N PRO A 811 11.33 25.89 -18.87
CA PRO A 811 11.49 25.92 -20.32
C PRO A 811 12.85 25.30 -20.66
N PRO A 812 12.96 24.59 -21.80
CA PRO A 812 14.21 23.97 -22.19
C PRO A 812 15.31 25.03 -22.27
N HIS A 813 16.34 24.88 -21.44
CA HIS A 813 17.60 25.59 -21.65
C HIS A 813 18.09 25.23 -23.05
N VAL A 814 18.13 26.24 -23.92
CA VAL A 814 18.84 26.20 -25.19
C VAL A 814 20.31 25.93 -24.86
N ILE A 815 20.75 24.70 -25.09
CA ILE A 815 22.17 24.37 -25.03
C ILE A 815 22.78 24.98 -26.29
N GLN A 816 23.41 26.14 -26.13
CA GLN A 816 24.38 26.63 -27.10
C GLN A 816 25.47 25.57 -27.22
N GLN A 817 25.53 24.94 -28.40
CA GLN A 817 26.72 24.23 -28.85
C GLN A 817 27.87 25.24 -28.86
N LYS A 818 28.82 25.09 -27.94
CA LYS A 818 30.17 25.62 -28.12
C LYS A 818 31.07 24.45 -28.50
N GLU A 819 31.64 24.61 -29.67
CA GLU A 819 32.76 23.85 -30.21
C GLU A 819 33.90 23.77 -29.18
N GLU A 820 34.55 22.62 -29.13
CA GLU A 820 35.99 22.57 -28.91
C GLU A 820 36.52 21.27 -29.52
N MET A 821 37.12 21.42 -30.70
CA MET A 821 38.08 20.51 -31.31
C MET A 821 39.40 20.51 -30.52
N ALA A 822 40.15 19.41 -30.67
CA ALA A 822 41.56 19.21 -30.32
C ALA A 822 41.84 19.11 -28.80
N VAL A 823 42.58 18.12 -28.30
CA VAL A 823 43.87 17.60 -28.77
C VAL A 823 43.94 16.08 -28.55
N ILE A 824 44.68 15.44 -29.46
CA ILE A 824 45.16 14.05 -29.56
C ILE A 824 45.25 13.28 -28.24
#